data_AF-A0A1F4X2R5-F1
#
_entry.id   AF-A0A1F4X2R5-F1
#
_cell.length_a   1.000
_cell.length_b   1.000
_cell.length_c   1.000
_cell.angle_alpha   90.00
_cell.angle_beta   90.00
_cell.angle_gamma   90.00
#
_symmetry.space_group_name_H-M   'P 1'
#
loop_
_entity.id
_entity.type
_entity.pdbx_description
1 polymer ?
#
loop_
_entity_poly.entity_id
_entity_poly.type
_entity_poly.pdbx_seq_one_letter_code
_entity_poly.pdbx_strand_id
1 'polypeptide(L)'
;MLSWFRALNRMTVLGAVFVFLGSFMVYWLTIAPTVSFWDCGEFIACSYILGVPHPPGAPLFVLIGRLFTLLPFFDQIALRTNLLSALGSACSVVVAYLIILKLVSRWNISNLARFLGAIAGGLFLGFTGTFWANAVETEVYGVGMFVMLLLVYLSLIWMEKKGTVAGEKLLILIAYLALLSIGIHMTVFIVMPALFLLILWDDKEKSKDFRFWLSGIVLGLVMFSLVPFLVGLLVWLALSLIGMVVSGYDRRWVLAFAIVLAGFLGYSVQLYVPIRSTQNPSIDENDPEDIRRFKYFLERKQYGQTSMVARAMARRGSWENQFGTHERMGFWGFFREQYSNPKIWYIPILLGLYGIIYLIKRRPREGIILLLLFLIASAGLVFYINFSDGTRGDALEVRERDYFFLPAFVFFAIFIGLGITALMHQLKVKLETLREKLWLYRGLLYALALILFLLPGLALSHNYYKNSRWGNWIPWDYAYNLLNSCDKNAIMFTNGDNDTFPLWFLQNVDKIRTDVRIVNLSLLNTDWYILQLKNRWEVPISLTDKQIKWESITIQQGISGERPREPYFDPVRNLSHFLFPFRDEKSGRIVRVQDMMVENIILSNEWKYPVYFSSTVSQDNRLNLDPHLKLEGYAWRLVPEQGERMIDSDLFYQRLTQVYQYRGLNDYRVIKDENTSGLLVNYPEKFIELANYYVGNADTTRAVELLNKSKEIYPDYWRTYIVLSGIYSSQNKTDQKDKLLAEGESHLKKMLDFNPHNHTYAQYLGLLLQMQNKGEDAIPHLVRSYKMSPSNIISYRSLLSIYISKNRIQEAASLVESWLENNPTDQFSLNLLQQLRAPRPVSTFPGQ
;
A
#
# COMPACT_ATOMS: atom_id res chain seq x y z
N MET A 1 -35.02 3.60 3.26
CA MET A 1 -34.27 2.34 3.02
C MET A 1 -35.16 1.09 3.10
N LEU A 2 -36.05 0.94 4.08
CA LEU A 2 -36.89 -0.27 4.24
C LEU A 2 -37.94 -0.52 3.13
N SER A 3 -38.45 0.51 2.46
CA SER A 3 -39.36 0.36 1.30
C SER A 3 -38.66 -0.14 0.03
N TRP A 4 -37.34 0.00 -0.07
CA TRP A 4 -36.54 -0.47 -1.21
C TRP A 4 -36.37 -1.99 -1.20
N PHE A 5 -36.14 -2.59 -0.02
CA PHE A 5 -36.01 -4.04 0.11
C PHE A 5 -37.32 -4.77 -0.19
N ARG A 6 -38.48 -4.14 0.10
CA ARG A 6 -39.81 -4.72 -0.21
C ARG A 6 -40.09 -4.85 -1.71
N ALA A 7 -39.37 -4.11 -2.56
CA ALA A 7 -39.49 -4.19 -4.02
C ALA A 7 -38.55 -5.23 -4.66
N LEU A 8 -37.60 -5.80 -3.91
CA LEU A 8 -36.66 -6.80 -4.41
C LEU A 8 -37.28 -8.20 -4.30
N ASN A 9 -37.10 -9.01 -5.34
CA ASN A 9 -37.47 -10.43 -5.31
C ASN A 9 -36.72 -11.14 -4.17
N ARG A 10 -37.39 -12.06 -3.45
CA ARG A 10 -36.79 -12.90 -2.39
C ARG A 10 -35.46 -13.52 -2.81
N MET A 11 -35.34 -13.99 -4.05
CA MET A 11 -34.10 -14.58 -4.58
C MET A 11 -32.94 -13.57 -4.67
N THR A 12 -33.24 -12.30 -4.96
CA THR A 12 -32.25 -11.23 -4.96
C THR A 12 -31.73 -10.95 -3.56
N VAL A 13 -32.61 -10.94 -2.57
CA VAL A 13 -32.22 -10.75 -1.16
C VAL A 13 -31.38 -11.92 -0.67
N LEU A 14 -31.79 -13.16 -0.95
CA LEU A 14 -31.03 -14.36 -0.56
C LEU A 14 -29.64 -14.39 -1.20
N GLY A 15 -29.52 -14.06 -2.50
CA GLY A 15 -28.23 -13.98 -3.17
C GLY A 15 -27.34 -12.87 -2.61
N ALA A 16 -27.90 -11.70 -2.28
CA ALA A 16 -27.17 -10.62 -1.63
C ALA A 16 -26.64 -11.02 -0.24
N VAL A 17 -27.47 -11.67 0.58
CA VAL A 17 -27.06 -12.19 1.90
C VAL A 17 -25.98 -13.26 1.74
N PHE A 18 -26.11 -14.15 0.75
CA PHE A 18 -25.12 -15.19 0.48
C PHE A 18 -23.75 -14.62 0.11
N VAL A 19 -23.68 -13.68 -0.85
CA VAL A 19 -22.39 -13.08 -1.23
C VAL A 19 -21.80 -12.20 -0.12
N PHE A 20 -22.66 -11.53 0.66
CA PHE A 20 -22.23 -10.77 1.84
C PHE A 20 -21.58 -11.69 2.87
N LEU A 21 -22.30 -12.72 3.34
CA LEU A 21 -21.78 -13.64 4.35
C LEU A 21 -20.57 -14.42 3.84
N GLY A 22 -20.57 -14.86 2.58
CA GLY A 22 -19.45 -15.57 1.97
C GLY A 22 -18.17 -14.74 1.92
N SER A 23 -18.26 -13.48 1.49
CA SER A 23 -17.09 -12.57 1.47
C SER A 23 -16.70 -12.10 2.87
N PHE A 24 -17.66 -11.67 3.69
CA PHE A 24 -17.42 -11.20 5.05
C PHE A 24 -16.80 -12.29 5.94
N MET A 25 -17.26 -13.54 5.86
CA MET A 25 -16.68 -14.63 6.64
C MET A 25 -15.21 -14.87 6.29
N VAL A 26 -14.87 -14.79 4.99
CA VAL A 26 -13.48 -14.90 4.56
C VAL A 26 -12.64 -13.75 5.09
N TYR A 27 -13.11 -12.49 4.99
CA TYR A 27 -12.41 -11.33 5.56
C TYR A 27 -12.27 -11.43 7.08
N TRP A 28 -13.32 -11.85 7.78
CA TRP A 28 -13.29 -12.04 9.23
C TRP A 28 -12.28 -13.09 9.67
N LEU A 29 -12.19 -14.22 8.97
CA LEU A 29 -11.22 -15.28 9.27
C LEU A 29 -9.76 -14.88 8.98
N THR A 30 -9.57 -13.83 8.17
CA THR A 30 -8.26 -13.36 7.72
C THR A 30 -7.91 -11.95 8.20
N ILE A 31 -8.74 -11.33 9.04
CA ILE A 31 -8.58 -9.97 9.52
C ILE A 31 -7.34 -9.84 10.41
N ALA A 32 -6.67 -8.68 10.35
CA ALA A 32 -5.57 -8.38 11.25
C ALA A 32 -6.10 -8.29 12.70
N PRO A 33 -5.47 -8.99 13.67
CA PRO A 33 -5.92 -8.96 15.06
C PRO A 33 -5.63 -7.62 15.75
N THR A 34 -4.69 -6.85 15.21
CA THR A 34 -4.24 -5.54 15.72
C THR A 34 -3.85 -4.63 14.54
N VAL A 35 -3.01 -3.63 14.80
CA VAL A 35 -2.43 -2.72 13.81
C VAL A 35 -1.57 -3.48 12.77
N SER A 36 -1.75 -3.12 11.50
CA SER A 36 -0.87 -3.53 10.39
C SER A 36 0.26 -2.51 10.17
N PHE A 37 1.32 -2.89 9.45
CA PHE A 37 2.27 -1.92 8.89
C PHE A 37 1.57 -1.00 7.86
N TRP A 38 2.30 -0.02 7.31
CA TRP A 38 1.78 1.06 6.47
C TRP A 38 0.84 2.01 7.21
N ASP A 39 -0.04 2.67 6.46
CA ASP A 39 -0.90 3.78 6.86
C ASP A 39 -1.96 3.35 7.90
N CYS A 40 -2.17 2.04 8.09
CA CYS A 40 -3.11 1.48 9.05
C CYS A 40 -2.94 2.04 10.47
N GLY A 41 -1.71 2.09 11.00
CA GLY A 41 -1.46 2.58 12.36
C GLY A 41 -1.88 4.04 12.54
N GLU A 42 -1.61 4.88 11.54
CA GLU A 42 -2.00 6.28 11.52
C GLU A 42 -3.51 6.43 11.40
N PHE A 43 -4.17 5.74 10.45
CA PHE A 43 -5.62 5.82 10.28
C PHE A 43 -6.38 5.38 11.54
N ILE A 44 -5.91 4.34 12.23
CA ILE A 44 -6.52 3.87 13.48
C ILE A 44 -6.30 4.91 14.59
N ALA A 45 -5.07 5.41 14.74
CA ALA A 45 -4.76 6.42 15.74
C ALA A 45 -5.59 7.70 15.52
N CYS A 46 -5.61 8.23 14.30
CA CYS A 46 -6.41 9.39 13.91
C CYS A 46 -7.91 9.13 14.07
N SER A 47 -8.42 7.94 13.75
CA SER A 47 -9.84 7.60 14.02
C SER A 47 -10.15 7.61 15.52
N TYR A 48 -9.21 7.19 16.37
CA TYR A 48 -9.40 7.13 17.82
C TYR A 48 -9.32 8.52 18.48
N ILE A 49 -8.36 9.35 18.10
CA ILE A 49 -8.16 10.69 18.70
C ILE A 49 -8.87 11.81 17.93
N LEU A 50 -9.54 11.48 16.82
CA LEU A 50 -9.97 12.43 15.79
C LEU A 50 -8.77 13.26 15.30
N GLY A 51 -7.71 12.63 14.81
CA GLY A 51 -6.54 13.32 14.27
C GLY A 51 -6.73 13.79 12.83
N VAL A 52 -5.68 14.39 12.25
CA VAL A 52 -5.57 14.68 10.82
C VAL A 52 -4.45 13.79 10.25
N PRO A 53 -4.78 12.72 9.51
CA PRO A 53 -3.79 11.86 8.90
C PRO A 53 -3.20 12.50 7.64
N HIS A 54 -2.24 11.82 7.02
CA HIS A 54 -1.53 12.27 5.84
C HIS A 54 -2.45 12.77 4.70
N PRO A 55 -2.00 13.75 3.89
CA PRO A 55 -2.81 14.35 2.83
C PRO A 55 -3.37 13.34 1.80
N PRO A 56 -4.68 13.41 1.47
CA PRO A 56 -5.61 14.52 1.71
C PRO A 56 -6.51 14.35 2.96
N GLY A 57 -6.09 13.54 3.95
CA GLY A 57 -6.68 13.51 5.30
C GLY A 57 -7.90 12.61 5.52
N ALA A 58 -8.55 12.13 4.46
CA ALA A 58 -9.70 11.20 4.52
C ALA A 58 -10.70 11.48 5.66
N PRO A 59 -11.21 12.72 5.82
CA PRO A 59 -11.96 13.14 7.00
C PRO A 59 -13.22 12.33 7.27
N LEU A 60 -13.95 11.91 6.23
CA LEU A 60 -15.13 11.07 6.39
C LEU A 60 -14.74 9.66 6.86
N PHE A 61 -13.62 9.12 6.38
CA PHE A 61 -13.13 7.83 6.85
C PHE A 61 -12.74 7.90 8.34
N VAL A 62 -12.04 8.95 8.76
CA VAL A 62 -11.68 9.18 10.18
C VAL A 62 -12.93 9.31 11.06
N LEU A 63 -13.94 10.06 10.61
CA LEU A 63 -15.19 10.23 11.36
C LEU A 63 -15.99 8.92 11.50
N ILE A 64 -16.08 8.11 10.43
CA ILE A 64 -16.70 6.78 10.51
C ILE A 64 -15.85 5.85 11.38
N GLY A 65 -14.53 5.88 11.22
CA GLY A 65 -13.58 5.14 12.03
C GLY A 65 -13.77 5.42 13.52
N ARG A 66 -13.98 6.68 13.91
CA ARG A 66 -14.29 7.06 15.29
C ARG A 66 -15.51 6.32 15.83
N LEU A 67 -16.59 6.21 15.05
CA LEU A 67 -17.77 5.45 15.45
C LEU A 67 -17.45 3.98 15.69
N PHE A 68 -16.60 3.38 14.86
CA PHE A 68 -16.15 2.00 15.02
C PHE A 68 -15.28 1.81 16.26
N THR A 69 -14.41 2.77 16.60
CA THR A 69 -13.62 2.70 17.85
C THR A 69 -14.49 2.63 19.10
N LEU A 70 -15.72 3.14 19.05
CA LEU A 70 -16.67 3.16 20.17
C LEU A 70 -17.48 1.86 20.32
N LEU A 71 -17.37 0.90 19.40
CA LEU A 71 -18.12 -0.36 19.46
C LEU A 71 -17.67 -1.23 20.65
N PRO A 72 -18.59 -1.70 21.52
CA PRO A 72 -18.22 -2.41 22.75
C PRO A 72 -17.99 -3.93 22.56
N PHE A 73 -17.71 -4.40 21.34
CA PHE A 73 -17.71 -5.83 21.02
C PHE A 73 -16.35 -6.54 21.18
N PHE A 74 -15.24 -5.80 21.11
CA PHE A 74 -13.88 -6.36 21.13
C PHE A 74 -12.97 -5.47 21.96
N ASP A 75 -12.04 -6.00 22.77
CA ASP A 75 -11.15 -5.15 23.57
C ASP A 75 -10.17 -4.35 22.71
N GLN A 76 -9.67 -4.95 21.63
CA GLN A 76 -8.70 -4.34 20.72
C GLN A 76 -9.36 -3.28 19.82
N ILE A 77 -8.94 -2.01 19.98
CA ILE A 77 -9.44 -0.89 19.17
C ILE A 77 -9.13 -1.09 17.68
N ALA A 78 -7.93 -1.57 17.35
CA ALA A 78 -7.53 -1.83 15.98
C ALA A 78 -8.44 -2.85 15.28
N LEU A 79 -8.89 -3.89 15.99
CA LEU A 79 -9.82 -4.87 15.41
C LEU A 79 -11.19 -4.24 15.11
N ARG A 80 -11.66 -3.32 15.96
CA ARG A 80 -12.91 -2.59 15.72
C ARG A 80 -12.82 -1.74 14.45
N THR A 81 -11.70 -1.08 14.21
CA THR A 81 -11.51 -0.30 12.97
C THR A 81 -11.23 -1.17 11.75
N ASN A 82 -10.50 -2.29 11.88
CA ASN A 82 -10.31 -3.24 10.78
C ASN A 82 -11.66 -3.78 10.29
N LEU A 83 -12.64 -3.94 11.19
CA LEU A 83 -14.00 -4.35 10.83
C LEU A 83 -14.71 -3.36 9.89
N LEU A 84 -14.40 -2.06 9.95
CA LEU A 84 -14.94 -1.07 9.01
C LEU A 84 -14.57 -1.43 7.56
N SER A 85 -13.30 -1.73 7.31
CA SER A 85 -12.81 -2.11 5.98
C SER A 85 -13.40 -3.46 5.54
N ALA A 86 -13.49 -4.45 6.43
CA ALA A 86 -14.11 -5.74 6.12
C ALA A 86 -15.60 -5.60 5.74
N LEU A 87 -16.37 -4.81 6.49
CA LEU A 87 -17.78 -4.55 6.20
C LEU A 87 -17.97 -3.73 4.93
N GLY A 88 -17.16 -2.68 4.72
CA GLY A 88 -17.18 -1.87 3.51
C GLY A 88 -16.90 -2.72 2.26
N SER A 89 -15.92 -3.61 2.33
CA SER A 89 -15.58 -4.53 1.24
C SER A 89 -16.68 -5.57 0.99
N ALA A 90 -17.26 -6.17 2.03
CA ALA A 90 -18.38 -7.09 1.87
C ALA A 90 -19.64 -6.40 1.28
N CYS A 91 -19.90 -5.14 1.66
CA CYS A 91 -20.94 -4.33 1.05
C CYS A 91 -20.66 -4.03 -0.44
N SER A 92 -19.39 -3.81 -0.82
CA SER A 92 -19.00 -3.64 -2.22
C SER A 92 -19.33 -4.88 -3.07
N VAL A 93 -19.07 -6.08 -2.52
CA VAL A 93 -19.41 -7.37 -3.14
C VAL A 93 -20.91 -7.47 -3.40
N VAL A 94 -21.75 -7.04 -2.44
CA VAL A 94 -23.20 -6.99 -2.61
C VAL A 94 -23.59 -6.02 -3.73
N VAL A 95 -23.02 -4.82 -3.77
CA VAL A 95 -23.36 -3.84 -4.81
C VAL A 95 -22.92 -4.33 -6.19
N ALA A 96 -21.77 -4.98 -6.33
CA ALA A 96 -21.36 -5.62 -7.59
C ALA A 96 -22.36 -6.68 -8.05
N TYR A 97 -22.81 -7.55 -7.12
CA TYR A 97 -23.88 -8.52 -7.38
C TYR A 97 -25.16 -7.82 -7.89
N LEU A 98 -25.58 -6.72 -7.26
CA LEU A 98 -26.76 -5.96 -7.67
C LEU A 98 -26.59 -5.28 -9.03
N ILE A 99 -25.39 -4.78 -9.35
CA ILE A 99 -25.06 -4.21 -10.68
C ILE A 99 -25.21 -5.30 -11.75
N ILE A 100 -24.65 -6.49 -11.55
CA ILE A 100 -24.75 -7.59 -12.51
C ILE A 100 -26.23 -7.93 -12.75
N LEU A 101 -27.02 -8.12 -11.70
CA LEU A 101 -28.46 -8.37 -11.81
C LEU A 101 -29.20 -7.26 -12.58
N LYS A 102 -28.83 -6.00 -12.34
CA LYS A 102 -29.44 -4.84 -13.00
C LYS A 102 -29.17 -4.83 -14.49
N LEU A 103 -27.93 -5.09 -14.88
CA LEU A 103 -27.50 -5.12 -16.29
C LEU A 103 -28.19 -6.25 -17.08
N VAL A 104 -28.38 -7.42 -16.46
CA VAL A 104 -29.00 -8.59 -17.11
C VAL A 104 -30.53 -8.67 -16.96
N SER A 105 -31.14 -7.73 -16.24
CA SER A 105 -32.59 -7.74 -15.92
C SER A 105 -33.50 -7.83 -17.14
N ARG A 106 -33.12 -7.19 -18.26
CA ARG A 106 -33.86 -7.18 -19.54
C ARG A 106 -33.41 -8.27 -20.50
N TRP A 107 -32.46 -9.11 -20.11
CA TRP A 107 -32.09 -10.26 -20.94
C TRP A 107 -33.14 -11.35 -20.74
N ASN A 108 -33.54 -12.00 -21.84
CA ASN A 108 -34.45 -13.15 -21.80
C ASN A 108 -33.71 -14.40 -21.31
N ILE A 109 -33.31 -14.41 -20.03
CA ILE A 109 -32.44 -15.42 -19.41
C ILE A 109 -33.13 -16.14 -18.26
N SER A 110 -32.71 -17.39 -18.02
CA SER A 110 -33.20 -18.15 -16.86
C SER A 110 -32.76 -17.51 -15.54
N ASN A 111 -33.57 -17.66 -14.49
CA ASN A 111 -33.20 -17.21 -13.14
C ASN A 111 -31.91 -17.89 -12.66
N LEU A 112 -31.68 -19.16 -13.00
CA LEU A 112 -30.44 -19.86 -12.67
C LEU A 112 -29.21 -19.13 -13.25
N ALA A 113 -29.19 -18.86 -14.57
CA ALA A 113 -28.08 -18.16 -15.23
C ALA A 113 -27.88 -16.73 -14.67
N ARG A 114 -28.98 -16.04 -14.38
CA ARG A 114 -28.99 -14.69 -13.81
C ARG A 114 -28.33 -14.66 -12.43
N PHE A 115 -28.80 -15.48 -11.50
CA PHE A 115 -28.30 -15.47 -10.13
C PHE A 115 -26.92 -16.12 -10.02
N LEU A 116 -26.64 -17.17 -10.79
CA LEU A 116 -25.33 -17.82 -10.80
C LEU A 116 -24.22 -16.85 -11.21
N GLY A 117 -24.36 -16.15 -12.34
CA GLY A 117 -23.33 -15.22 -12.79
C GLY A 117 -23.20 -13.99 -11.90
N ALA A 118 -24.31 -13.50 -11.32
CA ALA A 118 -24.25 -12.42 -10.33
C ALA A 118 -23.52 -12.85 -9.04
N ILE A 119 -23.83 -14.04 -8.50
CA ILE A 119 -23.15 -14.59 -7.31
C ILE A 119 -21.67 -14.82 -7.61
N ALA A 120 -21.36 -15.50 -8.72
CA ALA A 120 -19.99 -15.79 -9.11
C ALA A 120 -19.18 -14.50 -9.32
N GLY A 121 -19.73 -13.49 -10.02
CA GLY A 121 -19.06 -12.20 -10.20
C GLY A 121 -18.82 -11.44 -8.90
N GLY A 122 -19.80 -11.46 -7.97
CA GLY A 122 -19.63 -10.89 -6.63
C GLY A 122 -18.52 -11.60 -5.84
N LEU A 123 -18.50 -12.94 -5.84
CA LEU A 123 -17.45 -13.70 -5.15
C LEU A 123 -16.08 -13.56 -5.82
N PHE A 124 -15.99 -13.47 -7.15
CA PHE A 124 -14.75 -13.15 -7.84
C PHE A 124 -14.17 -11.82 -7.38
N LEU A 125 -15.01 -10.77 -7.29
CA LEU A 125 -14.61 -9.50 -6.69
C LEU A 125 -14.09 -9.72 -5.27
N GLY A 126 -14.89 -10.39 -4.44
CA GLY A 126 -14.57 -10.58 -3.04
C GLY A 126 -13.25 -11.31 -2.80
N PHE A 127 -12.88 -12.22 -3.69
CA PHE A 127 -11.67 -13.05 -3.59
C PHE A 127 -10.53 -12.56 -4.48
N THR A 128 -10.60 -11.35 -5.06
CA THR A 128 -9.45 -10.75 -5.74
C THR A 128 -8.35 -10.39 -4.74
N GLY A 129 -7.08 -10.58 -5.13
CA GLY A 129 -5.94 -10.41 -4.24
C GLY A 129 -5.86 -9.00 -3.64
N THR A 130 -5.73 -7.98 -4.49
CA THR A 130 -5.56 -6.59 -4.03
C THR A 130 -6.78 -6.08 -3.25
N PHE A 131 -8.00 -6.43 -3.68
CA PHE A 131 -9.21 -6.02 -2.96
C PHE A 131 -9.32 -6.67 -1.58
N TRP A 132 -8.95 -7.95 -1.48
CA TRP A 132 -8.94 -8.68 -0.21
C TRP A 132 -7.87 -8.11 0.73
N ALA A 133 -6.64 -7.86 0.28
CA ALA A 133 -5.60 -7.24 1.12
C ALA A 133 -6.11 -5.99 1.85
N ASN A 134 -6.84 -5.12 1.12
CA ASN A 134 -7.42 -3.89 1.68
C ASN A 134 -8.71 -4.11 2.50
N ALA A 135 -9.27 -5.32 2.52
CA ALA A 135 -10.47 -5.66 3.28
C ALA A 135 -10.16 -6.15 4.70
N VAL A 136 -8.92 -6.55 4.98
CA VAL A 136 -8.53 -7.23 6.24
C VAL A 136 -7.75 -6.34 7.21
N GLU A 137 -7.50 -5.09 6.84
CA GLU A 137 -6.81 -4.08 7.62
C GLU A 137 -7.45 -2.70 7.43
N THR A 138 -7.20 -1.75 8.35
CA THR A 138 -7.85 -0.43 8.36
C THR A 138 -7.33 0.43 7.20
N GLU A 139 -7.96 0.27 6.04
CA GLU A 139 -7.65 0.97 4.80
C GLU A 139 -8.89 1.65 4.19
N VAL A 140 -8.67 2.78 3.53
CA VAL A 140 -9.72 3.63 2.93
C VAL A 140 -10.41 2.99 1.73
N TYR A 141 -9.75 2.04 1.07
CA TYR A 141 -10.17 1.50 -0.21
C TYR A 141 -11.44 0.66 -0.15
N GLY A 142 -11.66 -0.12 0.92
CA GLY A 142 -12.86 -0.97 1.06
C GLY A 142 -14.16 -0.14 1.06
N VAL A 143 -14.20 0.90 1.91
CA VAL A 143 -15.33 1.84 1.97
C VAL A 143 -15.42 2.68 0.69
N GLY A 144 -14.28 3.07 0.13
CA GLY A 144 -14.21 3.81 -1.14
C GLY A 144 -14.83 3.04 -2.31
N MET A 145 -14.50 1.76 -2.48
CA MET A 145 -15.04 0.91 -3.54
C MET A 145 -16.55 0.67 -3.37
N PHE A 146 -17.05 0.61 -2.13
CA PHE A 146 -18.48 0.50 -1.87
C PHE A 146 -19.23 1.71 -2.43
N VAL A 147 -18.75 2.92 -2.11
CA VAL A 147 -19.37 4.16 -2.60
C VAL A 147 -19.23 4.28 -4.12
N MET A 148 -18.07 3.90 -4.67
CA MET A 148 -17.84 3.89 -6.12
C MET A 148 -18.87 3.01 -6.87
N LEU A 149 -19.03 1.76 -6.43
CA LEU A 149 -20.01 0.85 -7.01
C LEU A 149 -21.43 1.32 -6.75
N LEU A 150 -21.71 1.94 -5.61
CA LEU A 150 -23.01 2.52 -5.31
C LEU A 150 -23.35 3.65 -6.30
N LEU A 151 -22.41 4.51 -6.66
CA LEU A 151 -22.60 5.57 -7.68
C LEU A 151 -22.92 4.98 -9.06
N VAL A 152 -22.24 3.90 -9.46
CA VAL A 152 -22.53 3.17 -10.70
C VAL A 152 -23.93 2.56 -10.64
N TYR A 153 -24.28 1.89 -9.53
CA TYR A 153 -25.59 1.27 -9.35
C TYR A 153 -26.73 2.29 -9.35
N LEU A 154 -26.57 3.42 -8.65
CA LEU A 154 -27.54 4.52 -8.64
C LEU A 154 -27.72 5.13 -10.02
N SER A 155 -26.64 5.25 -10.80
CA SER A 155 -26.72 5.70 -12.20
C SER A 155 -27.55 4.75 -13.07
N LEU A 156 -27.40 3.43 -12.89
CA LEU A 156 -28.24 2.44 -13.59
C LEU A 156 -29.72 2.50 -13.17
N ILE A 157 -30.01 2.86 -11.92
CA ILE A 157 -31.39 3.05 -11.45
C ILE A 157 -31.95 4.37 -11.98
N TRP A 158 -31.14 5.41 -12.04
CA TRP A 158 -31.52 6.69 -12.63
C TRP A 158 -31.98 6.52 -14.08
N MET A 159 -31.30 5.70 -14.89
CA MET A 159 -31.68 5.43 -16.29
C MET A 159 -33.12 4.88 -16.44
N GLU A 160 -33.61 4.13 -15.46
CA GLU A 160 -35.00 3.62 -15.46
C GLU A 160 -36.03 4.65 -14.97
N LYS A 161 -35.58 5.66 -14.21
CA LYS A 161 -36.43 6.69 -13.61
C LYS A 161 -36.25 8.06 -14.26
N LYS A 162 -35.50 8.16 -15.36
CA LYS A 162 -35.26 9.42 -16.06
C LYS A 162 -36.57 10.10 -16.49
N GLY A 163 -36.57 11.43 -16.54
CA GLY A 163 -37.77 12.25 -16.74
C GLY A 163 -38.68 12.39 -15.51
N THR A 164 -38.59 11.49 -14.52
CA THR A 164 -39.40 11.56 -13.29
C THR A 164 -38.74 12.38 -12.18
N VAL A 165 -39.53 12.85 -11.22
CA VAL A 165 -39.03 13.51 -9.99
C VAL A 165 -38.08 12.59 -9.21
N ALA A 166 -38.34 11.28 -9.21
CA ALA A 166 -37.46 10.31 -8.57
C ALA A 166 -36.09 10.20 -9.27
N GLY A 167 -36.04 10.34 -10.60
CA GLY A 167 -34.79 10.41 -11.35
C GLY A 167 -33.97 11.65 -10.98
N GLU A 168 -34.60 12.81 -10.89
CA GLU A 168 -33.90 14.03 -10.48
C GLU A 168 -33.35 13.96 -9.05
N LYS A 169 -34.12 13.40 -8.11
CA LYS A 169 -33.63 13.12 -6.75
C LYS A 169 -32.41 12.18 -6.74
N LEU A 170 -32.34 11.22 -7.67
CA LEU A 170 -31.17 10.36 -7.80
C LEU A 170 -29.94 11.13 -8.32
N LEU A 171 -30.09 12.06 -9.25
CA LEU A 171 -28.97 12.90 -9.71
C LEU A 171 -28.41 13.76 -8.57
N ILE A 172 -29.29 14.34 -7.76
CA ILE A 172 -28.91 15.11 -6.56
C ILE A 172 -28.16 14.22 -5.56
N LEU A 173 -28.66 13.00 -5.32
CA LEU A 173 -27.98 12.03 -4.44
C LEU A 173 -26.62 11.60 -4.98
N ILE A 174 -26.51 11.36 -6.30
CA ILE A 174 -25.25 11.01 -6.96
C ILE A 174 -24.23 12.14 -6.79
N ALA A 175 -24.64 13.40 -6.99
CA ALA A 175 -23.76 14.55 -6.79
C ALA A 175 -23.29 14.67 -5.33
N TYR A 176 -24.21 14.54 -4.37
CA TYR A 176 -23.86 14.52 -2.94
C TYR A 176 -22.84 13.44 -2.60
N LEU A 177 -23.14 12.19 -2.97
CA LEU A 177 -22.28 11.05 -2.65
C LEU A 177 -20.92 11.12 -3.37
N ALA A 178 -20.87 11.63 -4.60
CA ALA A 178 -19.63 11.78 -5.34
C ALA A 178 -18.66 12.73 -4.62
N LEU A 179 -19.13 13.91 -4.19
CA LEU A 179 -18.26 14.88 -3.50
C LEU A 179 -18.00 14.46 -2.05
N LEU A 180 -18.97 13.85 -1.38
CA LEU A 180 -18.79 13.27 -0.05
C LEU A 180 -17.70 12.18 -0.03
N SER A 181 -17.63 11.37 -1.09
CA SER A 181 -16.67 10.27 -1.19
C SER A 181 -15.21 10.71 -1.28
N ILE A 182 -14.94 11.96 -1.68
CA ILE A 182 -13.60 12.56 -1.62
C ILE A 182 -13.09 12.59 -0.17
N GLY A 183 -14.00 12.72 0.80
CA GLY A 183 -13.69 12.60 2.21
C GLY A 183 -13.29 11.18 2.66
N ILE A 184 -13.46 10.16 1.82
CA ILE A 184 -12.91 8.81 2.05
C ILE A 184 -11.63 8.64 1.24
N HIS A 185 -11.71 8.78 -0.09
CA HIS A 185 -10.56 8.70 -0.97
C HIS A 185 -10.86 9.30 -2.34
N MET A 186 -9.90 10.03 -2.93
CA MET A 186 -10.10 10.73 -4.22
C MET A 186 -10.35 9.78 -5.41
N THR A 187 -9.82 8.55 -5.36
CA THR A 187 -10.03 7.51 -6.41
C THR A 187 -11.51 7.24 -6.68
N VAL A 188 -12.39 7.42 -5.68
CA VAL A 188 -13.84 7.22 -5.87
C VAL A 188 -14.39 8.14 -6.96
N PHE A 189 -13.84 9.34 -7.11
CA PHE A 189 -14.32 10.33 -8.09
C PHE A 189 -13.93 10.00 -9.54
N ILE A 190 -13.00 9.07 -9.78
CA ILE A 190 -12.54 8.68 -11.13
C ILE A 190 -13.69 8.17 -12.00
N VAL A 191 -14.76 7.64 -11.42
CA VAL A 191 -15.91 7.13 -12.18
C VAL A 191 -16.83 8.23 -12.71
N MET A 192 -16.76 9.43 -12.12
CA MET A 192 -17.73 10.50 -12.39
C MET A 192 -17.73 10.99 -13.84
N PRO A 193 -16.58 11.19 -14.51
CA PRO A 193 -16.58 11.57 -15.93
C PRO A 193 -17.34 10.57 -16.82
N ALA A 194 -17.15 9.26 -16.63
CA ALA A 194 -17.83 8.25 -17.42
C ALA A 194 -19.33 8.16 -17.08
N LEU A 195 -19.71 8.30 -15.80
CA LEU A 195 -21.12 8.36 -15.40
C LEU A 195 -21.83 9.62 -15.91
N PHE A 196 -21.13 10.75 -15.97
CA PHE A 196 -21.64 11.97 -16.56
C PHE A 196 -21.90 11.79 -18.06
N LEU A 197 -20.96 11.18 -18.79
CA LEU A 197 -21.14 10.83 -20.20
C LEU A 197 -22.30 9.83 -20.42
N LEU A 198 -22.50 8.87 -19.51
CA LEU A 198 -23.65 7.96 -19.55
C LEU A 198 -24.97 8.74 -19.47
N ILE A 199 -25.06 9.69 -18.53
CA ILE A 199 -26.25 10.52 -18.34
C ILE A 199 -26.54 11.35 -19.59
N LEU A 200 -25.52 12.00 -20.15
CA LEU A 200 -25.63 12.81 -21.36
C LEU A 200 -26.00 11.97 -22.60
N TRP A 201 -25.49 10.74 -22.71
CA TRP A 201 -25.85 9.85 -23.81
C TRP A 201 -27.29 9.35 -23.67
N ASP A 202 -27.71 8.99 -22.47
CA ASP A 202 -29.01 8.37 -22.25
C ASP A 202 -30.19 9.37 -22.25
N ASP A 203 -29.96 10.62 -21.84
CA ASP A 203 -30.97 11.69 -21.75
C ASP A 203 -30.63 12.88 -22.67
N LYS A 204 -31.32 12.96 -23.81
CA LYS A 204 -31.17 14.02 -24.81
C LYS A 204 -31.61 15.41 -24.33
N GLU A 205 -32.44 15.49 -23.30
CA GLU A 205 -32.83 16.77 -22.73
C GLU A 205 -31.65 17.35 -21.94
N LYS A 206 -31.04 16.52 -21.08
CA LYS A 206 -29.86 16.93 -20.30
C LYS A 206 -28.64 17.19 -21.17
N SER A 207 -28.47 16.46 -22.27
CA SER A 207 -27.35 16.71 -23.19
C SER A 207 -27.37 18.06 -23.88
N LYS A 208 -28.56 18.66 -24.04
CA LYS A 208 -28.73 20.01 -24.60
C LYS A 208 -28.86 21.11 -23.54
N ASP A 209 -28.92 20.73 -22.27
CA ASP A 209 -29.13 21.68 -21.17
C ASP A 209 -27.80 22.23 -20.66
N PHE A 210 -27.47 23.46 -21.05
CA PHE A 210 -26.23 24.12 -20.61
C PHE A 210 -26.10 24.21 -19.09
N ARG A 211 -27.23 24.29 -18.35
CA ARG A 211 -27.24 24.34 -16.88
C ARG A 211 -26.72 23.05 -16.27
N PHE A 212 -27.10 21.92 -16.86
CA PHE A 212 -26.63 20.60 -16.45
C PHE A 212 -25.14 20.43 -16.76
N TRP A 213 -24.70 20.85 -17.95
CA TRP A 213 -23.28 20.90 -18.31
C TRP A 213 -22.46 21.73 -17.34
N LEU A 214 -22.89 22.97 -17.07
CA LEU A 214 -22.15 23.87 -16.20
C LEU A 214 -22.12 23.36 -14.76
N SER A 215 -23.20 22.73 -14.28
CA SER A 215 -23.20 22.05 -12.97
C SER A 215 -22.18 20.91 -12.92
N GLY A 216 -22.10 20.09 -13.98
CA GLY A 216 -21.10 19.02 -14.08
C GLY A 216 -19.67 19.55 -14.13
N ILE A 217 -19.41 20.60 -14.91
CA ILE A 217 -18.09 21.25 -15.01
C ILE A 217 -17.67 21.82 -13.66
N VAL A 218 -18.55 22.59 -13.01
CA VAL A 218 -18.29 23.20 -11.70
C VAL A 218 -17.95 22.15 -10.66
N LEU A 219 -18.73 21.05 -10.58
CA LEU A 219 -18.41 19.95 -9.66
C LEU A 219 -17.10 19.23 -10.04
N GLY A 220 -16.80 19.11 -11.34
CA GLY A 220 -15.58 18.49 -11.85
C GLY A 220 -14.29 19.29 -11.57
N LEU A 221 -14.38 20.61 -11.34
CA LEU A 221 -13.23 21.46 -11.01
C LEU A 221 -12.49 21.00 -9.74
N VAL A 222 -13.14 20.23 -8.88
CA VAL A 222 -12.54 19.63 -7.67
C VAL A 222 -11.30 18.79 -8.00
N MET A 223 -11.24 18.19 -9.19
CA MET A 223 -10.09 17.39 -9.65
C MET A 223 -8.93 18.23 -10.19
N PHE A 224 -9.13 19.54 -10.37
CA PHE A 224 -8.14 20.43 -10.96
C PHE A 224 -7.47 21.32 -9.91
N SER A 225 -8.25 22.10 -9.15
CA SER A 225 -7.73 22.93 -8.05
C SER A 225 -8.87 23.38 -7.13
N LEU A 226 -8.55 23.55 -5.85
CA LEU A 226 -9.51 23.95 -4.83
C LEU A 226 -10.11 25.33 -5.08
N VAL A 227 -9.30 26.31 -5.49
CA VAL A 227 -9.76 27.70 -5.61
C VAL A 227 -10.75 27.88 -6.78
N PRO A 228 -10.44 27.46 -8.02
CA PRO A 228 -11.41 27.49 -9.11
C PRO A 228 -12.68 26.71 -8.79
N PHE A 229 -12.57 25.58 -8.09
CA PHE A 229 -13.71 24.80 -7.65
C PHE A 229 -14.63 25.60 -6.71
N LEU A 230 -14.11 26.16 -5.62
CA LEU A 230 -14.91 26.91 -4.65
C LEU A 230 -15.54 28.17 -5.26
N VAL A 231 -14.77 28.93 -6.06
CA VAL A 231 -15.29 30.12 -6.75
C VAL A 231 -16.37 29.74 -7.75
N GLY A 232 -16.11 28.75 -8.61
CA GLY A 232 -17.08 28.27 -9.60
C GLY A 232 -18.35 27.75 -8.93
N LEU A 233 -18.21 27.06 -7.81
CA LEU A 233 -19.32 26.55 -7.01
C LEU A 233 -20.18 27.67 -6.42
N LEU A 234 -19.58 28.66 -5.76
CA LEU A 234 -20.31 29.79 -5.17
C LEU A 234 -21.00 30.65 -6.23
N VAL A 235 -20.30 30.97 -7.32
CA VAL A 235 -20.86 31.75 -8.43
C VAL A 235 -22.03 31.00 -9.06
N TRP A 236 -21.87 29.70 -9.33
CA TRP A 236 -22.92 28.92 -9.97
C TRP A 236 -24.12 28.65 -9.04
N LEU A 237 -23.89 28.50 -7.73
CA LEU A 237 -24.98 28.48 -6.73
C LEU A 237 -25.79 29.78 -6.77
N ALA A 238 -25.13 30.94 -6.76
CA ALA A 238 -25.80 32.24 -6.81
C ALA A 238 -26.57 32.43 -8.13
N LEU A 239 -25.94 32.15 -9.27
CA LEU A 239 -26.56 32.27 -10.59
C LEU A 239 -27.73 31.31 -10.79
N SER A 240 -27.62 30.08 -10.31
CA SER A 240 -28.72 29.11 -10.41
C SER A 240 -29.87 29.44 -9.46
N LEU A 241 -29.60 30.02 -8.29
CA LEU A 241 -30.64 30.57 -7.41
C LEU A 241 -31.39 31.73 -8.06
N ILE A 242 -30.67 32.72 -8.59
CA ILE A 242 -31.27 33.87 -9.30
C ILE A 242 -32.07 33.37 -10.52
N GLY A 243 -31.47 32.47 -11.31
CA GLY A 243 -32.12 31.87 -12.48
C GLY A 243 -33.41 31.14 -12.12
N MET A 244 -33.41 30.41 -11.00
CA MET A 244 -34.61 29.75 -10.47
C MET A 244 -35.69 30.76 -10.09
N VAL A 245 -35.36 31.85 -9.39
CA VAL A 245 -36.36 32.87 -9.00
C VAL A 245 -36.90 33.62 -10.22
N VAL A 246 -36.03 34.07 -11.12
CA VAL A 246 -36.41 34.87 -12.32
C VAL A 246 -37.24 34.04 -13.30
N SER A 247 -36.97 32.74 -13.43
CA SER A 247 -37.73 31.85 -14.31
C SER A 247 -39.05 31.35 -13.73
N GLY A 248 -39.46 31.81 -12.54
CA GLY A 248 -40.66 31.30 -11.87
C GLY A 248 -40.51 29.85 -11.43
N TYR A 249 -39.33 29.46 -10.95
CA TYR A 249 -38.96 28.12 -10.49
C TYR A 249 -38.99 27.06 -11.59
N ASP A 250 -38.46 27.38 -12.77
CA ASP A 250 -38.27 26.40 -13.85
C ASP A 250 -37.47 25.18 -13.33
N ARG A 251 -37.99 23.99 -13.65
CA ARG A 251 -37.52 22.71 -13.11
C ARG A 251 -36.02 22.48 -13.36
N ARG A 252 -35.48 22.97 -14.49
CA ARG A 252 -34.06 22.78 -14.84
C ARG A 252 -33.14 23.67 -14.00
N TRP A 253 -33.55 24.89 -13.68
CA TRP A 253 -32.82 25.76 -12.75
C TRP A 253 -32.87 25.21 -11.32
N VAL A 254 -34.03 24.74 -10.86
CA VAL A 254 -34.17 24.07 -9.57
C VAL A 254 -33.21 22.86 -9.46
N LEU A 255 -33.18 22.02 -10.50
CA LEU A 255 -32.29 20.86 -10.53
C LEU A 255 -30.80 21.25 -10.50
N ALA A 256 -30.40 22.25 -11.30
CA ALA A 256 -29.02 22.73 -11.33
C ALA A 256 -28.58 23.25 -9.95
N PHE A 257 -29.41 24.10 -9.32
CA PHE A 257 -29.17 24.58 -7.97
C PHE A 257 -29.06 23.42 -6.97
N ALA A 258 -30.00 22.48 -7.00
CA ALA A 258 -30.02 21.34 -6.07
C ALA A 258 -28.82 20.41 -6.23
N ILE A 259 -28.35 20.14 -7.46
CA ILE A 259 -27.16 19.33 -7.73
C ILE A 259 -25.91 19.98 -7.14
N VAL A 260 -25.73 21.28 -7.37
CA VAL A 260 -24.54 22.01 -6.93
C VAL A 260 -24.56 22.18 -5.40
N LEU A 261 -25.73 22.47 -4.81
CA LEU A 261 -25.90 22.55 -3.37
C LEU A 261 -25.60 21.20 -2.71
N ALA A 262 -26.11 20.11 -3.28
CA ALA A 262 -25.83 18.76 -2.80
C ALA A 262 -24.34 18.41 -2.91
N GLY A 263 -23.68 18.76 -4.01
CA GLY A 263 -22.22 18.61 -4.17
C GLY A 263 -21.44 19.42 -3.12
N PHE A 264 -21.85 20.66 -2.86
CA PHE A 264 -21.26 21.52 -1.83
C PHE A 264 -21.40 20.92 -0.43
N LEU A 265 -22.60 20.47 -0.07
CA LEU A 265 -22.87 19.80 1.20
C LEU A 265 -22.06 18.50 1.34
N GLY A 266 -21.91 17.73 0.27
CA GLY A 266 -21.05 16.54 0.26
C GLY A 266 -19.58 16.90 0.50
N TYR A 267 -19.07 17.92 -0.19
CA TYR A 267 -17.68 18.37 -0.04
C TYR A 267 -17.39 19.04 1.31
N SER A 268 -18.42 19.58 1.99
CA SER A 268 -18.27 20.29 3.26
C SER A 268 -17.63 19.46 4.38
N VAL A 269 -17.63 18.12 4.27
CA VAL A 269 -16.90 17.23 5.19
C VAL A 269 -15.41 17.54 5.27
N GLN A 270 -14.82 18.13 4.21
CA GLN A 270 -13.42 18.56 4.21
C GLN A 270 -13.13 19.67 5.23
N LEU A 271 -14.13 20.41 5.69
CA LEU A 271 -13.98 21.41 6.75
C LEU A 271 -13.56 20.79 8.09
N TYR A 272 -13.76 19.48 8.30
CA TYR A 272 -13.22 18.77 9.45
C TYR A 272 -11.72 19.01 9.62
N VAL A 273 -10.96 19.00 8.51
CA VAL A 273 -9.49 19.08 8.53
C VAL A 273 -8.99 20.38 9.19
N PRO A 274 -9.31 21.59 8.68
CA PRO A 274 -8.84 22.83 9.30
C PRO A 274 -9.45 23.04 10.69
N ILE A 275 -10.73 22.70 10.90
CA ILE A 275 -11.38 22.82 12.20
C ILE A 275 -10.64 21.97 13.24
N ARG A 276 -10.32 20.72 12.90
CA ARG A 276 -9.66 19.83 13.84
C ARG A 276 -8.20 20.21 14.05
N SER A 277 -7.48 20.62 13.02
CA SER A 277 -6.09 21.10 13.13
C SER A 277 -5.97 22.28 14.12
N THR A 278 -6.90 23.25 14.11
CA THR A 278 -6.89 24.37 15.08
C THR A 278 -7.00 23.95 16.55
N GLN A 279 -7.44 22.72 16.83
CA GLN A 279 -7.53 22.16 18.18
C GLN A 279 -6.26 21.39 18.58
N ASN A 280 -5.21 21.43 17.76
CA ASN A 280 -3.90 20.82 17.98
C ASN A 280 -3.99 19.32 18.38
N PRO A 281 -4.57 18.44 17.53
CA PRO A 281 -4.57 17.01 17.80
C PRO A 281 -3.13 16.48 17.89
N SER A 282 -2.94 15.34 18.56
CA SER A 282 -1.59 14.76 18.71
C SER A 282 -1.00 14.27 17.40
N ILE A 283 -1.83 13.87 16.43
CA ILE A 283 -1.43 13.64 15.04
C ILE A 283 -2.16 14.66 14.17
N ASP A 284 -1.38 15.52 13.52
CA ASP A 284 -1.86 16.69 12.76
C ASP A 284 -0.97 16.94 11.54
N GLU A 285 -0.98 15.99 10.60
CA GLU A 285 -0.08 16.08 9.45
C GLU A 285 -0.33 17.36 8.64
N ASN A 286 0.76 18.04 8.24
CA ASN A 286 0.79 19.33 7.52
C ASN A 286 0.26 20.56 8.26
N ASP A 287 -0.31 20.41 9.46
CA ASP A 287 -0.86 21.51 10.25
C ASP A 287 -1.79 22.45 9.43
N PRO A 288 -2.86 21.93 8.80
CA PRO A 288 -3.71 22.67 7.86
C PRO A 288 -4.70 23.64 8.55
N GLU A 289 -4.26 24.36 9.58
CA GLU A 289 -5.09 25.30 10.36
C GLU A 289 -5.50 26.55 9.56
N ASP A 290 -4.66 27.00 8.62
CA ASP A 290 -4.91 28.18 7.79
C ASP A 290 -5.30 27.82 6.35
N ILE A 291 -5.93 28.76 5.64
CA ILE A 291 -6.46 28.52 4.29
C ILE A 291 -5.39 28.13 3.27
N ARG A 292 -4.15 28.61 3.41
CA ARG A 292 -3.04 28.28 2.51
C ARG A 292 -2.56 26.86 2.77
N ARG A 293 -2.30 26.50 4.02
CA ARG A 293 -1.89 25.14 4.39
C ARG A 293 -3.00 24.12 4.10
N PHE A 294 -4.26 24.46 4.37
CA PHE A 294 -5.40 23.62 4.01
C PHE A 294 -5.50 23.38 2.50
N LYS A 295 -5.30 24.42 1.68
CA LYS A 295 -5.22 24.24 0.22
C LYS A 295 -4.08 23.31 -0.16
N TYR A 296 -2.89 23.51 0.40
CA TYR A 296 -1.70 22.72 0.09
C TYR A 296 -1.85 21.25 0.50
N PHE A 297 -2.53 21.03 1.62
CA PHE A 297 -2.90 19.71 2.11
C PHE A 297 -3.82 19.00 1.12
N LEU A 298 -4.94 19.61 0.72
CA LEU A 298 -5.86 19.00 -0.23
C LEU A 298 -5.23 18.78 -1.62
N GLU A 299 -4.38 19.71 -2.08
CA GLU A 299 -3.65 19.61 -3.34
C GLU A 299 -2.37 18.75 -3.23
N ARG A 300 -2.08 18.17 -2.06
CA ARG A 300 -0.97 17.24 -1.81
C ARG A 300 0.42 17.81 -2.18
N LYS A 301 0.62 19.13 -2.00
CA LYS A 301 1.85 19.83 -2.41
C LYS A 301 3.13 19.33 -1.72
N GLN A 302 3.01 18.69 -0.56
CA GLN A 302 4.14 18.07 0.15
C GLN A 302 4.85 16.99 -0.70
N TYR A 303 4.12 16.26 -1.55
CA TYR A 303 4.69 15.16 -2.34
C TYR A 303 5.26 15.62 -3.70
N GLY A 304 5.29 16.92 -3.96
CA GLY A 304 5.86 17.50 -5.18
C GLY A 304 4.90 18.46 -5.90
N GLN A 305 5.47 19.25 -6.81
CA GLN A 305 4.74 20.30 -7.54
C GLN A 305 4.61 20.03 -9.05
N THR A 306 5.12 18.90 -9.54
CA THR A 306 5.05 18.57 -10.95
C THR A 306 3.61 18.31 -11.37
N SER A 307 3.14 19.05 -12.36
CA SER A 307 1.82 18.81 -12.96
C SER A 307 1.68 17.34 -13.37
N MET A 308 0.61 16.68 -12.92
CA MET A 308 0.34 15.29 -13.31
C MET A 308 0.17 15.12 -14.82
N VAL A 309 -0.31 16.16 -15.51
CA VAL A 309 -0.37 16.16 -16.99
C VAL A 309 1.03 16.20 -17.59
N ALA A 310 1.91 17.07 -17.08
CA ALA A 310 3.31 17.11 -17.52
C ALA A 310 4.01 15.78 -17.22
N ARG A 311 3.77 15.22 -16.03
CA ARG A 311 4.26 13.90 -15.62
C ARG A 311 3.75 12.81 -16.58
N ALA A 312 2.49 12.80 -16.96
CA ALA A 312 1.94 11.80 -17.90
C ALA A 312 2.60 11.87 -19.29
N MET A 313 2.85 13.10 -19.78
CA MET A 313 3.43 13.35 -21.10
C MET A 313 4.94 13.08 -21.17
N ALA A 314 5.68 13.26 -20.07
CA ALA A 314 7.11 12.96 -19.98
C ALA A 314 7.35 11.55 -19.44
N ARG A 315 7.39 10.53 -20.31
CA ARG A 315 7.48 9.11 -19.92
C ARG A 315 8.70 8.80 -19.03
N ARG A 316 8.45 8.26 -17.83
CA ARG A 316 9.45 7.99 -16.77
C ARG A 316 9.83 6.51 -16.64
N GLY A 317 9.18 5.64 -17.42
CA GLY A 317 9.53 4.24 -17.53
C GLY A 317 9.13 3.63 -18.86
N SER A 318 9.63 2.43 -19.15
CA SER A 318 9.35 1.71 -20.38
C SER A 318 7.90 1.22 -20.42
N TRP A 319 7.33 1.16 -21.63
CA TRP A 319 5.97 0.63 -21.80
C TRP A 319 5.88 -0.84 -21.42
N GLU A 320 6.92 -1.62 -21.72
CA GLU A 320 7.00 -3.03 -21.35
C GLU A 320 6.94 -3.21 -19.83
N ASN A 321 7.66 -2.38 -19.07
CA ASN A 321 7.66 -2.48 -17.62
C ASN A 321 6.33 -2.06 -17.01
N GLN A 322 5.76 -0.95 -17.48
CA GLN A 322 4.54 -0.41 -16.90
C GLN A 322 3.27 -1.18 -17.30
N PHE A 323 3.16 -1.62 -18.55
CA PHE A 323 2.00 -2.39 -19.01
C PHE A 323 2.18 -3.90 -18.86
N GLY A 324 3.39 -4.41 -18.99
CA GLY A 324 3.68 -5.84 -19.00
C GLY A 324 3.63 -6.48 -17.62
N THR A 325 4.51 -7.44 -17.41
CA THR A 325 4.53 -8.26 -16.19
C THR A 325 5.73 -7.94 -15.30
N HIS A 326 6.31 -6.75 -15.45
CA HIS A 326 7.41 -6.34 -14.59
C HIS A 326 6.95 -6.30 -13.15
N GLU A 327 7.79 -6.83 -12.28
CA GLU A 327 7.50 -6.93 -10.86
C GLU A 327 7.24 -5.55 -10.26
N ARG A 328 6.28 -5.45 -9.34
CA ARG A 328 5.94 -4.24 -8.56
C ARG A 328 5.32 -3.06 -9.32
N MET A 329 5.26 -3.06 -10.66
CA MET A 329 4.63 -1.96 -11.41
C MET A 329 3.81 -2.38 -12.64
N GLY A 330 4.05 -3.58 -13.19
CA GLY A 330 3.41 -4.03 -14.41
C GLY A 330 1.94 -4.32 -14.23
N PHE A 331 1.08 -3.57 -14.94
CA PHE A 331 -0.37 -3.74 -14.87
C PHE A 331 -0.79 -5.19 -15.18
N TRP A 332 -0.27 -5.81 -16.25
CA TRP A 332 -0.62 -7.19 -16.60
C TRP A 332 -0.12 -8.21 -15.57
N GLY A 333 1.01 -7.93 -14.93
CA GLY A 333 1.53 -8.72 -13.81
C GLY A 333 0.53 -8.76 -12.66
N PHE A 334 0.06 -7.59 -12.23
CA PHE A 334 -0.95 -7.50 -11.18
C PHE A 334 -2.30 -8.09 -11.61
N PHE A 335 -2.73 -7.82 -12.84
CA PHE A 335 -4.05 -8.18 -13.33
C PHE A 335 -4.25 -9.70 -13.43
N ARG A 336 -3.24 -10.45 -13.91
CA ARG A 336 -3.33 -11.91 -14.07
C ARG A 336 -3.42 -12.67 -12.74
N GLU A 337 -2.89 -12.10 -11.66
CA GLU A 337 -2.85 -12.72 -10.33
C GLU A 337 -4.15 -12.56 -9.54
N GLN A 338 -5.05 -11.68 -9.98
CA GLN A 338 -6.24 -11.34 -9.20
C GLN A 338 -7.24 -12.50 -9.06
N TYR A 339 -7.48 -13.25 -10.14
CA TYR A 339 -8.69 -14.10 -10.23
C TYR A 339 -8.44 -15.60 -10.18
N SER A 340 -7.20 -16.06 -10.29
CA SER A 340 -6.88 -17.49 -10.34
C SER A 340 -5.37 -17.72 -10.26
N ASN A 341 -4.98 -18.98 -10.02
CA ASN A 341 -3.58 -19.39 -10.05
C ASN A 341 -2.92 -19.22 -11.44
N PRO A 342 -1.57 -19.17 -11.50
CA PRO A 342 -0.80 -18.93 -12.74
C PRO A 342 -0.95 -19.97 -13.86
N LYS A 343 -1.54 -21.14 -13.62
CA LYS A 343 -1.71 -22.17 -14.67
C LYS A 343 -2.97 -21.95 -15.53
N ILE A 344 -4.01 -21.36 -14.95
CA ILE A 344 -5.33 -21.22 -15.58
C ILE A 344 -5.93 -19.81 -15.46
N TRP A 345 -5.09 -18.79 -15.19
CA TRP A 345 -5.48 -17.38 -15.06
C TRP A 345 -6.26 -16.80 -16.26
N TYR A 346 -6.06 -17.36 -17.45
CA TYR A 346 -6.75 -16.92 -18.66
C TYR A 346 -8.25 -17.25 -18.67
N ILE A 347 -8.72 -18.24 -17.89
CA ILE A 347 -10.14 -18.66 -17.89
C ILE A 347 -11.06 -17.52 -17.40
N PRO A 348 -10.86 -16.94 -16.19
CA PRO A 348 -11.64 -15.76 -15.78
C PRO A 348 -11.52 -14.60 -16.76
N ILE A 349 -10.35 -14.35 -17.34
CA ILE A 349 -10.15 -13.23 -18.27
C ILE A 349 -10.97 -13.41 -19.55
N LEU A 350 -10.95 -14.60 -20.14
CA LEU A 350 -11.77 -14.89 -21.33
C LEU A 350 -13.27 -14.77 -21.01
N LEU A 351 -13.71 -15.19 -19.82
CA LEU A 351 -15.09 -14.97 -19.36
C LEU A 351 -15.41 -13.49 -19.22
N GLY A 352 -14.52 -12.69 -18.65
CA GLY A 352 -14.67 -11.24 -18.52
C GLY A 352 -14.79 -10.54 -19.88
N LEU A 353 -13.85 -10.81 -20.79
CA LEU A 353 -13.88 -10.28 -22.15
C LEU A 353 -15.17 -10.66 -22.89
N TYR A 354 -15.58 -11.92 -22.78
CA TYR A 354 -16.83 -12.39 -23.35
C TYR A 354 -18.05 -11.67 -22.74
N GLY A 355 -18.05 -11.46 -21.41
CA GLY A 355 -19.11 -10.76 -20.69
C GLY A 355 -19.30 -9.32 -21.15
N ILE A 356 -18.21 -8.55 -21.27
CA ILE A 356 -18.29 -7.15 -21.73
C ILE A 356 -18.70 -7.05 -23.20
N ILE A 357 -18.19 -7.94 -24.07
CA ILE A 357 -18.61 -8.00 -25.48
C ILE A 357 -20.10 -8.33 -25.58
N TYR A 358 -20.58 -9.30 -24.80
CA TYR A 358 -21.99 -9.67 -24.78
C TYR A 358 -22.88 -8.53 -24.26
N LEU A 359 -22.42 -7.81 -23.23
CA LEU A 359 -23.12 -6.63 -22.72
C LEU A 359 -23.22 -5.54 -23.79
N ILE A 360 -22.13 -5.19 -24.47
CA ILE A 360 -22.13 -4.15 -25.52
C ILE A 360 -23.13 -4.50 -26.64
N LYS A 361 -23.20 -5.78 -27.04
CA LYS A 361 -24.16 -6.23 -28.07
C LYS A 361 -25.63 -6.10 -27.64
N ARG A 362 -25.92 -6.25 -26.34
CA ARG A 362 -27.30 -6.22 -25.81
C ARG A 362 -27.73 -4.85 -25.27
N ARG A 363 -26.78 -4.11 -24.73
CA ARG A 363 -26.92 -2.84 -24.02
C ARG A 363 -25.70 -1.96 -24.30
N PRO A 364 -25.61 -1.36 -25.49
CA PRO A 364 -24.40 -0.68 -25.95
C PRO A 364 -24.03 0.51 -25.07
N ARG A 365 -25.01 1.26 -24.56
CA ARG A 365 -24.76 2.43 -23.71
C ARG A 365 -24.08 2.02 -22.40
N GLU A 366 -24.68 1.09 -21.66
CA GLU A 366 -24.12 0.60 -20.40
C GLU A 366 -22.80 -0.15 -20.62
N GLY A 367 -22.70 -0.96 -21.67
CA GLY A 367 -21.50 -1.71 -22.00
C GLY A 367 -20.31 -0.82 -22.36
N ILE A 368 -20.50 0.21 -23.18
CA ILE A 368 -19.42 1.12 -23.58
C ILE A 368 -18.95 1.96 -22.39
N ILE A 369 -19.87 2.42 -21.54
CA ILE A 369 -19.49 3.20 -20.35
C ILE A 369 -18.73 2.35 -19.32
N LEU A 370 -19.16 1.12 -19.07
CA LEU A 370 -18.41 0.23 -18.17
C LEU A 370 -17.04 -0.15 -18.75
N LEU A 371 -16.94 -0.37 -20.06
CA LEU A 371 -15.65 -0.57 -20.72
C LEU A 371 -14.76 0.66 -20.58
N LEU A 372 -15.30 1.86 -20.77
CA LEU A 372 -14.57 3.13 -20.59
C LEU A 372 -14.06 3.27 -19.16
N LEU A 373 -14.89 2.96 -18.16
CA LEU A 373 -14.50 2.95 -16.74
C LEU A 373 -13.33 2.00 -16.47
N PHE A 374 -13.40 0.78 -17.01
CA PHE A 374 -12.31 -0.18 -16.91
C PHE A 374 -11.03 0.34 -17.58
N LEU A 375 -11.12 0.93 -18.78
CA LEU A 375 -9.97 1.47 -19.51
C LEU A 375 -9.32 2.67 -18.80
N ILE A 376 -10.12 3.58 -18.24
CA ILE A 376 -9.64 4.71 -17.44
C ILE A 376 -8.90 4.17 -16.21
N ALA A 377 -9.49 3.21 -15.49
CA ALA A 377 -8.93 2.63 -14.28
C ALA A 377 -7.74 1.69 -14.51
N SER A 378 -7.44 1.31 -15.75
CA SER A 378 -6.32 0.43 -16.12
C SER A 378 -5.29 1.22 -16.93
N ALA A 379 -5.36 1.15 -18.26
CA ALA A 379 -4.43 1.79 -19.18
C ALA A 379 -4.37 3.31 -19.01
N GLY A 380 -5.51 3.95 -18.70
CA GLY A 380 -5.57 5.39 -18.42
C GLY A 380 -4.73 5.79 -17.21
N LEU A 381 -4.78 5.02 -16.12
CA LEU A 381 -3.95 5.26 -14.94
C LEU A 381 -2.47 4.97 -15.17
N VAL A 382 -2.12 3.92 -15.94
CA VAL A 382 -0.73 3.68 -16.35
C VAL A 382 -0.17 4.91 -17.08
N PHE A 383 -0.93 5.43 -18.05
CA PHE A 383 -0.55 6.63 -18.80
C PHE A 383 -0.41 7.85 -17.88
N TYR A 384 -1.44 8.11 -17.05
CA TYR A 384 -1.56 9.31 -16.23
C TYR A 384 -0.56 9.36 -15.06
N ILE A 385 -0.39 8.26 -14.32
CA ILE A 385 0.49 8.24 -13.15
C ILE A 385 1.95 8.16 -13.56
N ASN A 386 2.28 7.36 -14.58
CA ASN A 386 3.64 7.24 -15.08
C ASN A 386 4.70 6.99 -14.00
N PHE A 387 4.63 5.79 -13.41
CA PHE A 387 5.61 5.33 -12.43
C PHE A 387 7.01 5.30 -13.02
N SER A 388 8.00 5.81 -12.29
CA SER A 388 9.39 5.66 -12.74
C SER A 388 9.86 4.24 -12.53
N ASP A 389 10.46 3.66 -13.57
CA ASP A 389 11.05 2.32 -13.52
C ASP A 389 12.59 2.34 -13.40
N GLY A 390 13.18 3.51 -13.08
CA GLY A 390 14.63 3.66 -12.96
C GLY A 390 15.41 3.66 -14.29
N THR A 391 14.78 3.32 -15.43
CA THR A 391 15.49 3.17 -16.72
C THR A 391 15.81 4.50 -17.40
N ARG A 392 15.27 5.62 -16.89
CA ARG A 392 15.32 6.94 -17.55
C ARG A 392 15.93 8.04 -16.69
N GLY A 393 16.81 7.69 -15.76
CA GLY A 393 17.54 8.65 -14.91
C GLY A 393 16.72 9.21 -13.73
N ASP A 394 15.43 8.90 -13.67
CA ASP A 394 14.60 9.07 -12.47
C ASP A 394 14.92 7.97 -11.45
N ALA A 395 14.79 8.28 -10.15
CA ALA A 395 14.86 7.25 -9.12
C ALA A 395 13.72 6.24 -9.27
N LEU A 396 14.06 4.95 -9.23
CA LEU A 396 13.09 3.86 -9.30
C LEU A 396 12.05 4.00 -8.18
N GLU A 397 10.77 4.03 -8.54
CA GLU A 397 9.67 4.05 -7.56
C GLU A 397 9.36 2.59 -7.13
N VAL A 398 10.29 1.91 -6.42
CA VAL A 398 10.36 0.44 -6.13
C VAL A 398 9.20 -0.17 -5.29
N ARG A 399 8.05 0.49 -5.11
CA ARG A 399 6.95 0.00 -4.26
C ARG A 399 5.92 -0.81 -5.06
N GLU A 400 5.27 -1.80 -4.47
CA GLU A 400 4.07 -2.42 -5.07
C GLU A 400 2.95 -1.37 -5.19
N ARG A 401 2.44 -1.14 -6.40
CA ARG A 401 1.44 -0.10 -6.72
C ARG A 401 0.12 -0.66 -7.27
N ASP A 402 -0.19 -1.91 -6.98
CA ASP A 402 -1.39 -2.59 -7.48
C ASP A 402 -2.71 -1.93 -7.01
N TYR A 403 -2.74 -1.35 -5.81
CA TYR A 403 -3.90 -0.64 -5.26
C TYR A 403 -4.39 0.55 -6.12
N PHE A 404 -3.52 1.15 -6.94
CA PHE A 404 -3.95 2.18 -7.90
C PHE A 404 -4.91 1.62 -8.97
N PHE A 405 -4.75 0.35 -9.32
CA PHE A 405 -5.56 -0.36 -10.32
C PHE A 405 -6.76 -1.08 -9.70
N LEU A 406 -7.00 -0.90 -8.39
CA LEU A 406 -8.11 -1.54 -7.69
C LEU A 406 -9.46 -1.36 -8.41
N PRO A 407 -9.86 -0.16 -8.90
CA PRO A 407 -11.12 -0.02 -9.62
C PRO A 407 -11.20 -0.87 -10.89
N ALA A 408 -10.08 -1.08 -11.60
CA ALA A 408 -10.05 -1.95 -12.78
C ALA A 408 -10.33 -3.40 -12.42
N PHE A 409 -9.75 -3.90 -11.31
CA PHE A 409 -10.00 -5.26 -10.82
C PHE A 409 -11.46 -5.43 -10.40
N VAL A 410 -12.06 -4.39 -9.80
CA VAL A 410 -13.47 -4.39 -9.42
C VAL A 410 -14.39 -4.47 -10.66
N PHE A 411 -14.19 -3.59 -11.65
CA PHE A 411 -15.03 -3.59 -12.85
C PHE A 411 -14.88 -4.86 -13.66
N PHE A 412 -13.68 -5.42 -13.72
CA PHE A 412 -13.46 -6.65 -14.48
C PHE A 412 -14.11 -7.87 -13.80
N ALA A 413 -14.21 -7.92 -12.47
CA ALA A 413 -14.99 -8.95 -11.78
C ALA A 413 -16.48 -8.93 -12.17
N ILE A 414 -17.05 -7.73 -12.37
CA ILE A 414 -18.42 -7.57 -12.90
C ILE A 414 -18.51 -8.16 -14.31
N PHE A 415 -17.48 -7.96 -15.15
CA PHE A 415 -17.44 -8.54 -16.50
C PHE A 415 -17.41 -10.07 -16.46
N ILE A 416 -16.65 -10.66 -15.53
CA ILE A 416 -16.62 -12.12 -15.34
C ILE A 416 -18.01 -12.64 -15.01
N GLY A 417 -18.72 -11.99 -14.08
CA GLY A 417 -20.10 -12.36 -13.73
C GLY A 417 -21.06 -12.28 -14.91
N LEU A 418 -20.96 -11.22 -15.73
CA LEU A 418 -21.73 -11.08 -16.97
C LEU A 418 -21.40 -12.18 -17.98
N GLY A 419 -20.12 -12.56 -18.09
CA GLY A 419 -19.65 -13.64 -18.95
C GLY A 419 -20.21 -14.99 -18.57
N ILE A 420 -20.21 -15.31 -17.27
CA ILE A 420 -20.82 -16.52 -16.71
C ILE A 420 -22.33 -16.56 -17.00
N THR A 421 -23.04 -15.44 -16.79
CA THR A 421 -24.47 -15.35 -17.13
C THR A 421 -24.72 -15.56 -18.63
N ALA A 422 -23.92 -14.92 -19.48
CA ALA A 422 -24.05 -15.03 -20.95
C ALA A 422 -23.75 -16.46 -21.44
N LEU A 423 -22.72 -17.11 -20.90
CA LEU A 423 -22.33 -18.47 -21.23
C LEU A 423 -23.44 -19.46 -20.87
N MET A 424 -23.96 -19.36 -19.64
CA MET A 424 -25.08 -20.21 -19.19
C MET A 424 -26.34 -20.01 -20.03
N HIS A 425 -26.63 -18.77 -20.43
CA HIS A 425 -27.76 -18.51 -21.32
C HIS A 425 -27.57 -19.17 -22.69
N GLN A 426 -26.44 -18.95 -23.36
CA GLN A 426 -26.21 -19.50 -24.69
C GLN A 426 -26.18 -21.02 -24.67
N LEU A 427 -25.58 -21.61 -23.63
CA LEU A 427 -25.55 -23.05 -23.53
C LEU A 427 -26.92 -23.64 -23.25
N LYS A 428 -27.74 -23.01 -22.41
CA LYS A 428 -29.14 -23.44 -22.22
C LYS A 428 -29.88 -23.50 -23.56
N VAL A 429 -29.76 -22.45 -24.38
CA VAL A 429 -30.40 -22.38 -25.71
C VAL A 429 -29.86 -23.46 -26.65
N LYS A 430 -28.54 -23.71 -26.65
CA LYS A 430 -27.96 -24.79 -27.46
C LYS A 430 -28.38 -26.19 -26.98
N LEU A 431 -28.37 -26.43 -25.67
CA LEU A 431 -28.75 -27.70 -25.07
C LEU A 431 -30.25 -27.99 -25.13
N GLU A 432 -31.10 -26.97 -25.35
CA GLU A 432 -32.54 -27.17 -25.59
C GLU A 432 -32.80 -28.07 -26.82
N THR A 433 -31.85 -28.20 -27.74
CA THR A 433 -31.88 -29.19 -28.84
C THR A 433 -31.78 -30.65 -28.37
N LEU A 434 -31.22 -30.90 -27.18
CA LEU A 434 -31.08 -32.24 -26.58
C LEU A 434 -32.21 -32.55 -25.59
N ARG A 435 -33.28 -31.74 -25.56
CA ARG A 435 -34.36 -31.80 -24.56
C ARG A 435 -35.10 -33.15 -24.53
N GLU A 436 -35.10 -33.90 -25.63
CA GLU A 436 -35.69 -35.24 -25.71
C GLU A 436 -35.08 -36.22 -24.70
N LYS A 437 -33.79 -36.07 -24.36
CA LYS A 437 -33.13 -36.80 -23.28
C LYS A 437 -33.07 -35.96 -22.01
N LEU A 438 -34.23 -35.80 -21.37
CA LEU A 438 -34.44 -34.86 -20.26
C LEU A 438 -33.42 -35.00 -19.10
N TRP A 439 -33.02 -36.24 -18.77
CA TRP A 439 -32.05 -36.51 -17.70
C TRP A 439 -30.63 -36.04 -18.06
N LEU A 440 -30.20 -36.28 -19.31
CA LEU A 440 -28.88 -35.87 -19.80
C LEU A 440 -28.79 -34.35 -19.93
N TYR A 441 -29.85 -33.71 -20.44
CA TYR A 441 -29.98 -32.25 -20.51
C TYR A 441 -29.86 -31.60 -19.13
N ARG A 442 -30.64 -32.07 -18.15
CA ARG A 442 -30.60 -31.53 -16.78
C ARG A 442 -29.26 -31.79 -16.10
N GLY A 443 -28.71 -33.00 -16.25
CA GLY A 443 -27.41 -33.38 -15.70
C GLY A 443 -26.28 -32.47 -16.17
N LEU A 444 -26.15 -32.26 -17.49
CA LEU A 444 -25.14 -31.39 -18.07
C LEU A 444 -25.28 -29.92 -17.64
N LEU A 445 -26.53 -29.42 -17.61
CA LEU A 445 -26.80 -28.03 -17.20
C LEU A 445 -26.46 -27.78 -15.73
N TYR A 446 -26.82 -28.70 -14.83
CA TYR A 446 -26.48 -28.57 -13.40
C TYR A 446 -24.99 -28.80 -13.12
N ALA A 447 -24.35 -29.74 -13.82
CA ALA A 447 -22.91 -29.96 -13.70
C ALA A 447 -22.13 -28.69 -14.09
N LEU A 448 -22.48 -28.05 -15.20
CA LEU A 448 -21.83 -26.79 -15.58
C LEU A 448 -22.16 -25.65 -14.60
N ALA A 449 -23.41 -25.55 -14.17
CA ALA A 449 -23.79 -24.54 -13.19
C ALA A 449 -22.96 -24.68 -11.90
N LEU A 450 -22.70 -25.91 -11.46
CA LEU A 450 -21.84 -26.21 -10.33
C LEU A 450 -20.38 -25.82 -10.61
N ILE A 451 -19.83 -26.16 -11.78
CA ILE A 451 -18.45 -25.77 -12.15
C ILE A 451 -18.28 -24.25 -12.13
N LEU A 452 -19.21 -23.50 -12.73
CA LEU A 452 -19.16 -22.04 -12.77
C LEU A 452 -19.41 -21.40 -11.40
N PHE A 453 -20.21 -22.05 -10.54
CA PHE A 453 -20.43 -21.65 -9.15
C PHE A 453 -19.17 -21.81 -8.30
N LEU A 454 -18.41 -22.88 -8.53
CA LEU A 454 -17.18 -23.19 -7.79
C LEU A 454 -15.95 -22.44 -8.33
N LEU A 455 -16.04 -21.83 -9.52
CA LEU A 455 -14.92 -21.15 -10.16
C LEU A 455 -14.28 -20.02 -9.31
N PRO A 456 -15.02 -19.18 -8.58
CA PRO A 456 -14.43 -18.22 -7.63
C PRO A 456 -13.58 -18.88 -6.54
N GLY A 457 -13.77 -20.17 -6.25
CA GLY A 457 -12.92 -20.94 -5.34
C GLY A 457 -11.46 -21.02 -5.78
N LEU A 458 -11.18 -20.85 -7.08
CA LEU A 458 -9.80 -20.73 -7.59
C LEU A 458 -9.13 -19.44 -7.12
N ALA A 459 -9.85 -18.32 -7.17
CA ALA A 459 -9.38 -17.05 -6.63
C ALA A 459 -9.20 -17.16 -5.11
N LEU A 460 -10.20 -17.72 -4.41
CA LEU A 460 -10.17 -17.92 -2.96
C LEU A 460 -8.92 -18.69 -2.53
N SER A 461 -8.71 -19.89 -3.09
CA SER A 461 -7.57 -20.76 -2.74
C SER A 461 -6.22 -20.14 -3.08
N HIS A 462 -6.10 -19.44 -4.21
CA HIS A 462 -4.85 -18.79 -4.60
C HIS A 462 -4.50 -17.61 -3.69
N ASN A 463 -5.50 -16.80 -3.34
CA ASN A 463 -5.31 -15.54 -2.62
C ASN A 463 -5.41 -15.67 -1.10
N TYR A 464 -5.87 -16.79 -0.55
CA TYR A 464 -6.11 -16.96 0.89
C TYR A 464 -4.87 -16.68 1.73
N TYR A 465 -3.77 -17.37 1.46
CA TYR A 465 -2.55 -17.20 2.25
C TYR A 465 -1.94 -15.82 2.05
N LYS A 466 -1.83 -15.34 0.80
CA LYS A 466 -1.24 -14.04 0.43
C LYS A 466 -1.92 -12.84 1.10
N ASN A 467 -3.23 -12.93 1.30
CA ASN A 467 -4.03 -11.82 1.84
C ASN A 467 -4.50 -12.07 3.27
N SER A 468 -4.08 -13.16 3.89
CA SER A 468 -4.36 -13.39 5.31
C SER A 468 -3.53 -12.44 6.17
N ARG A 469 -4.17 -11.77 7.12
CA ARG A 469 -3.50 -11.07 8.24
C ARG A 469 -3.75 -11.78 9.57
N TRP A 470 -4.27 -13.01 9.49
CA TRP A 470 -4.52 -13.83 10.67
C TRP A 470 -3.26 -13.98 11.51
N GLY A 471 -3.39 -13.76 12.82
CA GLY A 471 -2.28 -13.93 13.76
C GLY A 471 -1.14 -12.92 13.58
N ASN A 472 -1.30 -11.89 12.74
CA ASN A 472 -0.26 -10.90 12.51
C ASN A 472 -0.18 -9.89 13.67
N TRP A 473 0.59 -10.23 14.70
CA TRP A 473 0.93 -9.35 15.83
C TRP A 473 2.23 -8.57 15.62
N ILE A 474 2.89 -8.83 14.48
CA ILE A 474 4.26 -8.37 14.20
C ILE A 474 4.41 -6.85 14.28
N PRO A 475 3.53 -6.03 13.67
CA PRO A 475 3.70 -4.56 13.71
C PRO A 475 3.56 -3.99 15.11
N TRP A 476 2.65 -4.57 15.91
CA TRP A 476 2.47 -4.20 17.32
C TRP A 476 3.70 -4.58 18.14
N ASP A 477 4.18 -5.83 18.02
CA ASP A 477 5.35 -6.33 18.77
C ASP A 477 6.61 -5.54 18.39
N TYR A 478 6.77 -5.22 17.11
CA TYR A 478 7.86 -4.38 16.62
C TYR A 478 7.85 -2.99 17.26
N ALA A 479 6.70 -2.31 17.26
CA ALA A 479 6.55 -1.01 17.90
C ALA A 479 6.79 -1.07 19.41
N TYR A 480 6.24 -2.09 20.08
CA TYR A 480 6.41 -2.31 21.51
C TYR A 480 7.88 -2.52 21.88
N ASN A 481 8.59 -3.36 21.13
CA ASN A 481 10.00 -3.64 21.36
C ASN A 481 10.86 -2.41 21.12
N LEU A 482 10.57 -1.63 20.08
CA LEU A 482 11.30 -0.40 19.80
C LEU A 482 11.10 0.64 20.90
N LEU A 483 9.87 0.88 21.36
CA LEU A 483 9.59 1.77 22.50
C LEU A 483 10.28 1.32 23.78
N ASN A 484 10.25 0.01 24.08
CA ASN A 484 10.90 -0.56 25.26
C ASN A 484 12.42 -0.71 25.15
N SER A 485 13.01 -0.27 24.03
CA SER A 485 14.46 -0.07 23.90
C SER A 485 14.90 1.30 24.44
N CYS A 486 13.97 2.21 24.68
CA CYS A 486 14.29 3.57 25.11
C CYS A 486 14.25 3.71 26.62
N ASP A 487 15.16 4.52 27.16
CA ASP A 487 15.05 5.07 28.51
C ASP A 487 13.85 6.04 28.64
N LYS A 488 13.51 6.38 29.89
CA LYS A 488 12.41 7.29 30.20
C LYS A 488 12.62 8.67 29.57
N ASN A 489 11.57 9.24 28.98
CA ASN A 489 11.57 10.56 28.33
C ASN A 489 12.52 10.68 27.12
N ALA A 490 12.96 9.57 26.53
CA ALA A 490 13.91 9.59 25.42
C ALA A 490 13.36 10.30 24.16
N ILE A 491 14.28 10.73 23.30
CA ILE A 491 14.01 11.16 21.92
C ILE A 491 14.46 10.02 21.00
N MET A 492 13.56 9.51 20.17
CA MET A 492 13.81 8.39 19.26
C MET A 492 13.64 8.83 17.81
N PHE A 493 14.72 8.76 17.04
CA PHE A 493 14.69 8.98 15.60
C PHE A 493 14.27 7.70 14.86
N THR A 494 13.24 7.81 14.03
CA THR A 494 12.67 6.70 13.23
C THR A 494 12.77 6.97 11.73
N ASN A 495 12.63 5.92 10.91
CA ASN A 495 12.75 6.00 9.48
C ASN A 495 11.41 5.72 8.78
N GLY A 496 10.68 6.79 8.42
CA GLY A 496 9.46 6.69 7.63
C GLY A 496 8.29 5.98 8.30
N ASP A 497 7.34 5.54 7.48
CA ASP A 497 5.97 5.20 7.88
C ASP A 497 5.88 3.89 8.70
N ASN A 498 6.56 2.83 8.24
CA ASN A 498 6.49 1.50 8.86
C ASN A 498 7.12 1.44 10.26
N ASP A 499 8.05 2.35 10.56
CA ASP A 499 8.55 2.53 11.91
C ASP A 499 7.62 3.39 12.75
N THR A 500 7.13 4.49 12.18
CA THR A 500 6.50 5.57 12.94
C THR A 500 5.02 5.32 13.25
N PHE A 501 4.24 4.86 12.27
CA PHE A 501 2.79 4.75 12.42
C PHE A 501 2.36 3.69 13.45
N PRO A 502 3.00 2.51 13.54
CA PRO A 502 2.76 1.59 14.64
C PRO A 502 3.10 2.18 16.03
N LEU A 503 4.16 3.00 16.15
CA LEU A 503 4.51 3.68 17.41
C LEU A 503 3.44 4.70 17.80
N TRP A 504 2.99 5.52 16.84
CA TRP A 504 1.90 6.46 17.07
C TRP A 504 0.60 5.77 17.47
N PHE A 505 0.30 4.61 16.89
CA PHE A 505 -0.82 3.78 17.32
C PHE A 505 -0.67 3.35 18.79
N LEU A 506 0.47 2.75 19.17
CA LEU A 506 0.71 2.32 20.56
C LEU A 506 0.63 3.49 21.56
N GLN A 507 1.17 4.66 21.22
CA GLN A 507 1.16 5.83 22.11
C GLN A 507 -0.22 6.48 22.22
N ASN A 508 -0.92 6.65 21.10
CA ASN A 508 -2.19 7.39 21.07
C ASN A 508 -3.39 6.51 21.45
N VAL A 509 -3.37 5.23 21.10
CA VAL A 509 -4.48 4.30 21.32
C VAL A 509 -4.23 3.46 22.58
N ASP A 510 -3.14 2.71 22.62
CA ASP A 510 -2.85 1.77 23.72
C ASP A 510 -2.21 2.44 24.95
N LYS A 511 -1.80 3.71 24.82
CA LYS A 511 -1.14 4.51 25.87
C LYS A 511 0.17 3.91 26.38
N ILE A 512 0.91 3.24 25.51
CA ILE A 512 2.20 2.63 25.83
C ILE A 512 3.33 3.63 25.57
N ARG A 513 4.23 3.80 26.55
CA ARG A 513 5.45 4.63 26.45
C ARG A 513 5.21 6.00 25.82
N THR A 514 4.17 6.69 26.29
CA THR A 514 3.84 8.07 25.87
C THR A 514 4.89 9.10 26.32
N ASP A 515 5.85 8.69 27.14
CA ASP A 515 7.02 9.48 27.53
C ASP A 515 8.07 9.62 26.42
N VAL A 516 8.14 8.68 25.47
CA VAL A 516 9.14 8.69 24.40
C VAL A 516 8.70 9.62 23.28
N ARG A 517 9.56 10.55 22.86
CA ARG A 517 9.30 11.48 21.76
C ARG A 517 9.78 10.88 20.45
N ILE A 518 8.85 10.58 19.55
CA ILE A 518 9.15 9.97 18.25
C ILE A 518 9.45 11.06 17.22
N VAL A 519 10.60 10.97 16.56
CA VAL A 519 11.05 11.94 15.54
C VAL A 519 11.23 11.20 14.21
N ASN A 520 10.25 11.31 13.32
CA ASN A 520 10.30 10.72 11.99
C ASN A 520 11.17 11.57 11.06
N LEU A 521 12.29 11.00 10.59
CA LEU A 521 13.24 11.72 9.74
C LEU A 521 12.63 12.19 8.41
N SER A 522 11.74 11.40 7.80
CA SER A 522 11.08 11.78 6.54
C SER A 522 10.26 13.05 6.71
N LEU A 523 9.51 13.15 7.81
CA LEU A 523 8.69 14.32 8.15
C LEU A 523 9.54 15.49 8.67
N LEU A 524 10.72 15.23 9.24
CA LEU A 524 11.68 16.23 9.73
C LEU A 524 12.25 17.14 8.63
N ASN A 525 11.91 16.87 7.36
CA ASN A 525 12.18 17.77 6.24
C ASN A 525 11.14 18.90 6.09
N THR A 526 10.10 18.93 6.91
CA THR A 526 8.97 19.86 6.79
C THR A 526 8.90 20.84 7.96
N ASP A 527 8.55 22.09 7.68
CA ASP A 527 8.47 23.14 8.70
C ASP A 527 7.38 22.88 9.75
N TRP A 528 6.22 22.38 9.33
CA TRP A 528 5.09 22.07 10.21
C TRP A 528 5.46 21.00 11.24
N TYR A 529 6.19 19.96 10.83
CA TYR A 529 6.55 18.87 11.75
C TYR A 529 7.60 19.34 12.76
N ILE A 530 8.58 20.13 12.31
CA ILE A 530 9.59 20.75 13.20
C ILE A 530 8.91 21.65 14.25
N LEU A 531 7.93 22.46 13.85
CA LEU A 531 7.16 23.30 14.77
C LEU A 531 6.34 22.47 15.76
N GLN A 532 5.73 21.36 15.34
CA GLN A 532 5.00 20.47 16.25
C GLN A 532 5.94 19.80 17.26
N LEU A 533 7.09 19.29 16.81
CA LEU A 533 8.11 18.72 17.69
C LEU A 533 8.54 19.71 18.77
N LYS A 534 8.82 20.95 18.36
CA LYS A 534 9.25 22.02 19.27
C LYS A 534 8.14 22.46 20.22
N ASN A 535 6.98 22.82 19.68
CA ASN A 535 5.94 23.55 20.41
C ASN A 535 4.91 22.65 21.09
N ARG A 536 4.69 21.42 20.59
CA ARG A 536 3.70 20.49 21.14
C ARG A 536 4.34 19.31 21.89
N TRP A 537 5.45 18.78 21.38
CA TRP A 537 6.11 17.61 21.97
C TRP A 537 7.37 17.95 22.78
N GLU A 538 7.67 19.24 22.95
CA GLU A 538 8.78 19.74 23.77
C GLU A 538 10.13 19.06 23.43
N VAL A 539 10.36 18.78 22.15
CA VAL A 539 11.67 18.36 21.66
C VAL A 539 12.60 19.56 21.71
N PRO A 540 13.79 19.45 22.35
CA PRO A 540 14.73 20.57 22.44
C PRO A 540 15.18 21.03 21.05
N ILE A 541 14.69 22.19 20.60
CA ILE A 541 15.05 22.83 19.33
C ILE A 541 15.33 24.29 19.62
N SER A 542 16.56 24.74 19.35
CA SER A 542 17.01 26.12 19.62
C SER A 542 16.53 27.14 18.59
N LEU A 543 16.15 26.68 17.39
CA LEU A 543 15.69 27.56 16.32
C LEU A 543 14.39 28.28 16.68
N THR A 544 14.29 29.57 16.35
CA THR A 544 13.06 30.35 16.48
C THR A 544 12.02 29.96 15.43
N ASP A 545 10.75 30.25 15.68
CA ASP A 545 9.67 29.92 14.73
C ASP A 545 9.85 30.62 13.37
N LYS A 546 10.49 31.80 13.35
CA LYS A 546 10.82 32.52 12.11
C LYS A 546 11.94 31.88 11.29
N GLN A 547 12.82 31.11 11.95
CA GLN A 547 13.89 30.33 11.33
C GLN A 547 13.39 28.97 10.84
N ILE A 548 12.23 28.51 11.32
CA ILE A 548 11.62 27.24 10.93
C ILE A 548 10.51 27.42 9.90
N LYS A 549 9.54 28.30 10.12
CA LYS A 549 8.30 28.41 9.32
C LYS A 549 8.57 28.89 7.89
N TRP A 550 8.09 28.15 6.89
CA TRP A 550 8.34 28.47 5.48
C TRP A 550 7.27 29.40 4.90
N GLU A 551 7.74 30.47 4.25
CA GLU A 551 6.88 31.47 3.65
C GLU A 551 7.17 31.66 2.17
N SER A 552 6.12 31.99 1.43
CA SER A 552 6.25 32.27 0.01
C SER A 552 7.07 33.53 -0.21
N ILE A 553 8.13 33.40 -0.99
CA ILE A 553 8.99 34.50 -1.44
C ILE A 553 8.85 34.66 -2.95
N THR A 554 8.86 35.90 -3.44
CA THR A 554 8.98 36.19 -4.87
C THR A 554 10.46 36.19 -5.23
N ILE A 555 10.89 35.21 -6.02
CA ILE A 555 12.29 35.09 -6.47
C ILE A 555 12.52 36.01 -7.66
N GLN A 556 11.63 35.97 -8.66
CA GLN A 556 11.58 36.84 -9.84
C GLN A 556 10.12 37.02 -10.29
N GLN A 557 9.84 37.94 -11.23
CA GLN A 557 8.47 38.11 -11.78
C GLN A 557 7.92 36.77 -12.27
N GLY A 558 6.91 36.24 -11.57
CA GLY A 558 6.25 34.96 -11.89
C GLY A 558 6.86 33.71 -11.24
N ILE A 559 8.03 33.78 -10.60
CA ILE A 559 8.66 32.64 -9.90
C ILE A 559 8.57 32.87 -8.38
N SER A 560 7.78 32.02 -7.72
CA SER A 560 7.68 31.99 -6.26
C SER A 560 8.35 30.74 -5.70
N GLY A 561 9.06 30.89 -4.59
CA GLY A 561 9.64 29.79 -3.82
C GLY A 561 9.22 29.86 -2.36
N GLU A 562 9.64 28.90 -1.55
CA GLU A 562 9.37 28.89 -0.12
C GLU A 562 10.67 28.77 0.66
N ARG A 563 10.83 29.61 1.68
CA ARG A 563 11.95 29.53 2.63
C ARG A 563 11.58 30.16 3.98
N PRO A 564 12.34 29.87 5.04
CA PRO A 564 12.23 30.61 6.31
C PRO A 564 12.47 32.12 6.16
N ARG A 565 11.89 32.91 7.08
CA ARG A 565 12.06 34.37 7.10
C ARG A 565 13.48 34.77 7.44
N GLU A 566 14.02 34.16 8.48
CA GLU A 566 15.33 34.50 9.05
C GLU A 566 16.29 33.31 8.89
N PRO A 567 17.57 33.56 8.58
CA PRO A 567 18.59 32.52 8.65
C PRO A 567 18.91 32.18 10.10
N TYR A 568 19.58 31.05 10.32
CA TYR A 568 20.16 30.69 11.59
C TYR A 568 21.66 30.42 11.44
N PHE A 569 22.39 30.51 12.54
CA PHE A 569 23.79 30.12 12.59
C PHE A 569 23.88 28.63 12.87
N ASP A 570 24.42 27.87 11.92
CA ASP A 570 24.73 26.46 12.06
C ASP A 570 26.12 26.30 12.69
N PRO A 571 26.21 25.83 13.95
CA PRO A 571 27.48 25.68 14.66
C PRO A 571 28.33 24.52 14.13
N VAL A 572 27.73 23.49 13.53
CA VAL A 572 28.47 22.33 12.99
C VAL A 572 29.26 22.74 11.76
N ARG A 573 28.64 23.56 10.90
CA ARG A 573 29.24 23.99 9.63
C ARG A 573 29.94 25.34 9.74
N ASN A 574 29.66 26.09 10.82
CA ASN A 574 30.13 27.46 11.06
C ASN A 574 29.69 28.42 9.95
N LEU A 575 28.38 28.42 9.64
CA LEU A 575 27.77 29.16 8.53
C LEU A 575 26.41 29.71 8.96
N SER A 576 26.07 30.93 8.52
CA SER A 576 24.69 31.42 8.61
C SER A 576 23.94 31.14 7.31
N HIS A 577 22.83 30.39 7.39
CA HIS A 577 22.01 30.07 6.23
C HIS A 577 20.55 29.83 6.63
N PHE A 578 19.68 29.73 5.64
CA PHE A 578 18.29 29.34 5.86
C PHE A 578 18.19 27.83 6.09
N LEU A 579 17.19 27.40 6.86
CA LEU A 579 16.83 25.99 7.02
C LEU A 579 16.23 25.46 5.70
N PHE A 580 17.11 25.16 4.75
CA PHE A 580 16.79 24.76 3.38
C PHE A 580 17.91 23.84 2.86
N PRO A 581 17.63 22.84 2.01
CA PRO A 581 18.68 21.96 1.50
C PRO A 581 19.76 22.71 0.72
N PHE A 582 21.02 22.40 0.97
CA PHE A 582 22.16 22.99 0.25
C PHE A 582 23.31 22.00 0.09
N ARG A 583 24.22 22.29 -0.84
CA ARG A 583 25.44 21.50 -1.01
C ARG A 583 26.52 22.07 -0.09
N ASP A 584 27.01 21.27 0.84
CA ASP A 584 28.13 21.65 1.68
C ASP A 584 29.43 21.60 0.86
N GLU A 585 30.16 22.72 0.85
CA GLU A 585 31.39 22.85 0.07
C GLU A 585 32.52 21.98 0.62
N LYS A 586 32.55 21.73 1.93
CA LYS A 586 33.61 20.95 2.59
C LYS A 586 33.47 19.46 2.32
N SER A 587 32.27 18.91 2.53
CA SER A 587 32.01 17.48 2.30
C SER A 587 31.60 17.15 0.87
N GLY A 588 31.19 18.15 0.08
CA GLY A 588 30.59 17.97 -1.25
C GLY A 588 29.20 17.33 -1.24
N ARG A 589 28.66 17.00 -0.06
CA ARG A 589 27.36 16.32 0.14
C ARG A 589 26.21 17.32 0.15
N ILE A 590 25.02 16.86 -0.22
CA ILE A 590 23.78 17.63 -0.04
C ILE A 590 23.33 17.43 1.40
N VAL A 591 23.25 18.52 2.16
CA VAL A 591 22.72 18.54 3.52
C VAL A 591 21.22 18.79 3.44
N ARG A 592 20.44 17.84 3.93
CA ARG A 592 18.97 17.93 3.97
C ARG A 592 18.52 18.63 5.24
N VAL A 593 17.28 19.13 5.24
CA VAL A 593 16.67 19.76 6.42
C VAL A 593 16.66 18.80 7.61
N GLN A 594 16.31 17.53 7.40
CA GLN A 594 16.37 16.52 8.46
C GLN A 594 17.78 16.38 9.09
N ASP A 595 18.85 16.51 8.30
CA ASP A 595 20.23 16.32 8.78
C ASP A 595 20.60 17.46 9.72
N MET A 596 20.32 18.70 9.31
CA MET A 596 20.47 19.90 10.14
C MET A 596 19.64 19.82 11.43
N MET A 597 18.43 19.28 11.35
CA MET A 597 17.54 19.20 12.50
C MET A 597 17.95 18.12 13.49
N VAL A 598 18.48 16.98 13.04
CA VAL A 598 19.07 15.97 13.94
C VAL A 598 20.21 16.60 14.74
N GLU A 599 21.12 17.31 14.07
CA GLU A 599 22.22 18.02 14.72
C GLU A 599 21.70 19.08 15.71
N ASN A 600 20.73 19.91 15.29
CA ASN A 600 20.16 20.94 16.14
C ASN A 600 19.50 20.36 17.39
N ILE A 601 18.74 19.26 17.26
CA ILE A 601 18.08 18.60 18.39
C ILE A 601 19.11 18.04 19.36
N ILE A 602 20.15 17.35 18.86
CA ILE A 602 21.21 16.79 19.70
C ILE A 602 21.94 17.89 20.48
N LEU A 603 22.34 18.98 19.80
CA LEU A 603 23.06 20.09 20.42
C LEU A 603 22.18 20.85 21.42
N SER A 604 20.93 21.13 21.07
CA SER A 604 19.99 21.86 21.93
C SER A 604 19.50 21.03 23.12
N ASN A 605 19.60 19.70 23.03
CA ASN A 605 19.22 18.80 24.10
C ASN A 605 20.19 18.83 25.28
N GLU A 606 21.48 19.18 25.09
CA GLU A 606 22.49 19.25 26.16
C GLU A 606 22.46 18.03 27.12
N TRP A 607 22.24 16.83 26.57
CA TRP A 607 22.07 15.57 27.31
C TRP A 607 20.91 15.53 28.33
N LYS A 608 19.97 16.48 28.27
CA LYS A 608 18.77 16.53 29.12
C LYS A 608 17.90 15.28 28.97
N TYR A 609 17.77 14.78 27.75
CA TYR A 609 17.03 13.57 27.44
C TYR A 609 17.91 12.55 26.71
N PRO A 610 17.77 11.24 26.98
CA PRO A 610 18.44 10.21 26.19
C PRO A 610 18.03 10.29 24.71
N VAL A 611 19.00 10.18 23.81
CA VAL A 611 18.77 10.22 22.35
C VAL A 611 19.03 8.85 21.76
N TYR A 612 18.12 8.37 20.93
CA TYR A 612 18.16 7.07 20.28
C TYR A 612 17.91 7.18 18.78
N PHE A 613 18.52 6.28 18.02
CA PHE A 613 18.18 6.00 16.63
C PHE A 613 17.63 4.58 16.52
N SER A 614 16.51 4.40 15.82
CA SER A 614 16.00 3.07 15.49
C SER A 614 17.03 2.29 14.66
N SER A 615 17.07 0.96 14.82
CA SER A 615 17.97 0.10 14.02
C SER A 615 17.73 0.20 12.50
N THR A 616 16.56 0.66 12.08
CA THR A 616 16.17 0.93 10.68
C THR A 616 16.68 2.25 10.13
N VAL A 617 17.16 3.17 10.97
CA VAL A 617 17.79 4.41 10.49
C VAL A 617 19.12 4.04 9.85
N SER A 618 19.30 4.34 8.56
CA SER A 618 20.54 4.03 7.83
C SER A 618 21.74 4.77 8.40
N GLN A 619 22.94 4.25 8.16
CA GLN A 619 24.18 4.90 8.61
C GLN A 619 24.32 6.34 8.09
N ASP A 620 23.95 6.58 6.83
CA ASP A 620 23.97 7.92 6.24
C ASP A 620 23.06 8.91 6.98
N ASN A 621 21.94 8.42 7.53
CA ASN A 621 21.01 9.23 8.31
C ASN A 621 21.43 9.39 9.78
N ARG A 622 22.49 8.71 10.24
CA ARG A 622 23.07 8.86 11.59
C ARG A 622 24.23 9.86 11.65
N LEU A 623 24.53 10.55 10.53
CA LEU A 623 25.45 11.68 10.46
C LEU A 623 26.86 11.39 11.02
N ASN A 624 27.38 10.19 10.75
CA ASN A 624 28.67 9.71 11.27
C ASN A 624 28.78 9.64 12.81
N LEU A 625 27.65 9.61 13.53
CA LEU A 625 27.64 9.47 14.98
C LEU A 625 27.91 8.02 15.44
N ASP A 626 28.09 7.05 14.53
CA ASP A 626 28.29 5.64 14.87
C ASP A 626 29.34 5.35 15.96
N PRO A 627 30.50 6.04 16.01
CA PRO A 627 31.47 5.85 17.10
C PRO A 627 30.94 6.23 18.49
N HIS A 628 29.87 7.01 18.55
CA HIS A 628 29.17 7.47 19.75
C HIS A 628 27.86 6.70 19.99
N LEU A 629 27.62 5.61 19.26
CA LEU A 629 26.39 4.83 19.41
C LEU A 629 26.67 3.56 20.21
N LYS A 630 25.94 3.43 21.31
CA LYS A 630 25.85 2.21 22.11
C LYS A 630 24.59 1.45 21.72
N LEU A 631 24.73 0.20 21.30
CA LEU A 631 23.58 -0.63 20.97
C LEU A 631 22.91 -1.12 22.25
N GLU A 632 21.61 -0.84 22.38
CA GLU A 632 20.81 -1.28 23.52
C GLU A 632 19.48 -1.88 23.03
N GLY A 633 19.51 -3.11 22.51
CA GLY A 633 18.30 -3.74 21.97
C GLY A 633 18.02 -3.35 20.52
N TYR A 634 16.82 -2.87 20.20
CA TYR A 634 16.45 -2.42 18.84
C TYR A 634 16.85 -0.97 18.53
N ALA A 635 17.51 -0.29 19.46
CA ALA A 635 17.85 1.10 19.33
C ALA A 635 19.33 1.35 19.61
N TRP A 636 19.89 2.30 18.87
CA TRP A 636 21.23 2.84 19.09
C TRP A 636 21.13 4.07 19.97
N ARG A 637 21.62 3.97 21.20
CA ARG A 637 21.71 5.10 22.14
C ARG A 637 22.91 5.96 21.78
N LEU A 638 22.71 7.27 21.67
CA LEU A 638 23.79 8.23 21.58
C LEU A 638 24.41 8.45 22.97
N VAL A 639 25.73 8.35 23.05
CA VAL A 639 26.51 8.53 24.28
C VAL A 639 27.75 9.41 24.02
N PRO A 640 28.27 10.14 25.02
CA PRO A 640 29.45 11.02 24.84
C PRO A 640 30.73 10.23 24.58
N GLU A 641 30.83 9.00 25.08
CA GLU A 641 31.98 8.13 24.87
C GLU A 641 32.15 7.75 23.39
N GLN A 642 33.40 7.57 22.98
CA GLN A 642 33.72 6.99 21.67
C GLN A 642 34.17 5.55 21.85
N GLY A 643 33.67 4.66 21.00
CA GLY A 643 34.09 3.28 20.98
C GLY A 643 33.60 2.55 19.74
N GLU A 644 34.34 1.51 19.34
CA GLU A 644 33.87 0.60 18.32
C GLU A 644 32.89 -0.41 18.93
N ARG A 645 31.68 -0.52 18.37
CA ARG A 645 30.68 -1.54 18.73
C ARG A 645 30.37 -1.58 20.23
N MET A 646 30.07 -0.42 20.82
CA MET A 646 29.69 -0.32 22.22
C MET A 646 28.38 -1.07 22.49
N ILE A 647 28.40 -2.01 23.44
CA ILE A 647 27.26 -2.84 23.81
C ILE A 647 27.14 -2.89 25.34
N ASP A 648 25.90 -2.75 25.84
CA ASP A 648 25.57 -3.13 27.22
C ASP A 648 25.08 -4.58 27.26
N SER A 649 25.96 -5.56 27.55
CA SER A 649 25.59 -6.96 27.35
C SER A 649 24.44 -7.43 28.25
N ASP A 650 24.40 -6.96 29.50
CA ASP A 650 23.39 -7.39 30.48
C ASP A 650 22.02 -6.79 30.15
N LEU A 651 21.96 -5.47 29.90
CA LEU A 651 20.72 -4.81 29.50
C LEU A 651 20.21 -5.33 28.15
N PHE A 652 21.11 -5.57 27.20
CA PHE A 652 20.76 -6.08 25.88
C PHE A 652 20.22 -7.51 25.97
N TYR A 653 20.86 -8.39 26.75
CA TYR A 653 20.35 -9.73 27.01
C TYR A 653 18.98 -9.69 27.67
N GLN A 654 18.80 -8.87 28.72
CA GLN A 654 17.52 -8.74 29.41
C GLN A 654 16.40 -8.30 28.46
N ARG A 655 16.65 -7.30 27.61
CA ARG A 655 15.67 -6.82 26.64
C ARG A 655 15.27 -7.91 25.65
N LEU A 656 16.24 -8.55 25.00
CA LEU A 656 16.01 -9.62 24.04
C LEU A 656 15.30 -10.84 24.63
N THR A 657 15.52 -11.14 25.90
CA THR A 657 15.07 -12.42 26.48
C THR A 657 13.85 -12.31 27.39
N GLN A 658 13.61 -11.15 28.01
CA GLN A 658 12.60 -10.96 29.05
C GLN A 658 11.61 -9.83 28.77
N VAL A 659 11.98 -8.82 27.99
CA VAL A 659 11.13 -7.63 27.74
C VAL A 659 10.39 -7.75 26.42
N TYR A 660 11.09 -8.16 25.36
CA TYR A 660 10.54 -8.14 24.02
C TYR A 660 9.52 -9.24 23.72
N GLN A 661 8.60 -8.92 22.81
CA GLN A 661 7.55 -9.80 22.32
C GLN A 661 7.80 -10.22 20.87
N TYR A 662 7.40 -11.45 20.52
CA TYR A 662 7.74 -12.08 19.24
C TYR A 662 6.62 -12.95 18.67
N ARG A 663 5.37 -12.58 18.93
CA ARG A 663 4.18 -13.37 18.60
C ARG A 663 4.06 -13.55 17.09
N GLY A 664 3.86 -14.79 16.67
CA GLY A 664 3.69 -15.16 15.26
C GLY A 664 4.98 -15.25 14.44
N LEU A 665 6.15 -14.89 15.00
CA LEU A 665 7.42 -14.92 14.27
C LEU A 665 7.90 -16.34 13.92
N ASN A 666 7.49 -17.36 14.66
CA ASN A 666 7.83 -18.76 14.37
C ASN A 666 6.68 -19.55 13.71
N ASP A 667 5.56 -18.89 13.38
CA ASP A 667 4.41 -19.52 12.74
C ASP A 667 4.39 -19.24 11.24
N TYR A 668 4.62 -20.27 10.43
CA TYR A 668 4.59 -20.18 8.96
C TYR A 668 3.21 -19.83 8.39
N ARG A 669 2.15 -19.85 9.20
CA ARG A 669 0.80 -19.43 8.78
C ARG A 669 0.62 -17.92 8.84
N VAL A 670 1.47 -17.21 9.61
CA VAL A 670 1.48 -15.75 9.67
C VAL A 670 2.28 -15.24 8.49
N ILE A 671 1.61 -14.52 7.59
CA ILE A 671 2.27 -14.00 6.41
C ILE A 671 3.29 -12.93 6.77
N LYS A 672 4.43 -12.99 6.11
CA LYS A 672 5.48 -11.97 6.13
C LYS A 672 5.73 -11.62 4.68
N ASP A 673 5.15 -10.50 4.25
CA ASP A 673 5.47 -9.93 2.94
C ASP A 673 6.94 -9.48 2.90
N GLU A 674 7.40 -9.06 1.73
CA GLU A 674 8.80 -8.69 1.54
C GLU A 674 9.25 -7.56 2.48
N ASN A 675 8.41 -6.53 2.66
CA ASN A 675 8.74 -5.39 3.51
C ASN A 675 8.84 -5.83 4.98
N THR A 676 7.90 -6.66 5.41
CA THR A 676 7.88 -7.26 6.74
C THR A 676 9.13 -8.11 6.93
N SER A 677 9.44 -9.04 6.02
CA SER A 677 10.67 -9.85 6.10
C SER A 677 11.93 -8.98 6.16
N GLY A 678 12.00 -7.90 5.36
CA GLY A 678 13.10 -6.95 5.37
C GLY A 678 13.29 -6.22 6.70
N LEU A 679 12.20 -5.74 7.31
CA LEU A 679 12.24 -5.10 8.64
C LEU A 679 12.62 -6.09 9.74
N LEU A 680 12.16 -7.34 9.63
CA LEU A 680 12.37 -8.38 10.63
C LEU A 680 13.79 -8.94 10.64
N VAL A 681 14.61 -8.71 9.61
CA VAL A 681 16.04 -9.08 9.63
C VAL A 681 16.75 -8.52 10.85
N ASN A 682 16.32 -7.36 11.34
CA ASN A 682 16.88 -6.75 12.53
C ASN A 682 16.74 -7.65 13.76
N TYR A 683 15.69 -8.47 13.87
CA TYR A 683 15.49 -9.35 15.03
C TYR A 683 16.64 -10.33 15.26
N PRO A 684 16.87 -11.32 14.38
CA PRO A 684 17.94 -12.29 14.57
C PRO A 684 19.34 -11.65 14.52
N GLU A 685 19.52 -10.57 13.78
CA GLU A 685 20.81 -9.86 13.76
C GLU A 685 21.19 -9.31 15.14
N LYS A 686 20.22 -8.85 15.95
CA LYS A 686 20.50 -8.40 17.32
C LYS A 686 20.91 -9.54 18.26
N PHE A 687 20.35 -10.73 18.07
CA PHE A 687 20.82 -11.92 18.79
C PHE A 687 22.24 -12.30 18.35
N ILE A 688 22.54 -12.27 17.05
CA ILE A 688 23.86 -12.59 16.51
C ILE A 688 24.92 -11.58 16.99
N GLU A 689 24.59 -10.30 17.02
CA GLU A 689 25.48 -9.23 17.46
C GLU A 689 25.93 -9.43 18.91
N LEU A 690 24.98 -9.69 19.82
CA LEU A 690 25.29 -9.99 21.22
C LEU A 690 25.97 -11.37 21.39
N ALA A 691 25.62 -12.38 20.59
CA ALA A 691 26.30 -13.66 20.61
C ALA A 691 27.78 -13.54 20.20
N ASN A 692 28.07 -12.74 19.16
CA ASN A 692 29.45 -12.47 18.74
C ASN A 692 30.24 -11.71 19.82
N TYR A 693 29.59 -10.78 20.53
CA TYR A 693 30.20 -10.14 21.70
C TYR A 693 30.60 -11.17 22.76
N TYR A 694 29.72 -12.12 23.09
CA TYR A 694 30.05 -13.18 24.06
C TYR A 694 31.16 -14.11 23.56
N VAL A 695 31.15 -14.50 22.28
CA VAL A 695 32.24 -15.31 21.69
C VAL A 695 33.58 -14.55 21.78
N GLY A 696 33.59 -13.26 21.47
CA GLY A 696 34.80 -12.41 21.58
C GLY A 696 35.34 -12.30 23.02
N ASN A 697 34.48 -12.45 24.02
CA ASN A 697 34.82 -12.49 25.44
C ASN A 697 34.94 -13.91 26.02
N ALA A 698 35.11 -14.92 25.14
CA ALA A 698 35.25 -16.34 25.50
C ALA A 698 34.04 -16.99 26.22
N ASP A 699 32.86 -16.36 26.24
CA ASP A 699 31.62 -16.93 26.77
C ASP A 699 30.79 -17.60 25.67
N THR A 700 31.27 -18.75 25.20
CA THR A 700 30.57 -19.50 24.14
C THR A 700 29.26 -20.13 24.60
N THR A 701 29.08 -20.32 25.92
CA THR A 701 27.85 -20.92 26.47
C THR A 701 26.67 -19.98 26.31
N ARG A 702 26.81 -18.71 26.74
CA ARG A 702 25.76 -17.71 26.55
C ARG A 702 25.49 -17.42 25.08
N ALA A 703 26.53 -17.42 24.24
CA ALA A 703 26.37 -17.25 22.81
C ALA A 703 25.49 -18.36 22.18
N VAL A 704 25.73 -19.61 22.54
CA VAL A 704 24.93 -20.76 22.06
C VAL A 704 23.49 -20.70 22.58
N GLU A 705 23.29 -20.36 23.85
CA GLU A 705 21.95 -20.17 24.43
C GLU A 705 21.15 -19.10 23.66
N LEU A 706 21.77 -17.94 23.42
CA LEU A 706 21.16 -16.81 22.75
C LEU A 706 20.79 -17.13 21.29
N LEU A 707 21.67 -17.81 20.55
CA LEU A 707 21.41 -18.21 19.16
C LEU A 707 20.35 -19.31 19.05
N ASN A 708 20.29 -20.25 20.00
CA ASN A 708 19.20 -21.23 20.05
C ASN A 708 17.86 -20.53 20.29
N LYS A 709 17.81 -19.56 21.22
CA LYS A 709 16.62 -18.73 21.44
C LYS A 709 16.23 -17.92 20.20
N SER A 710 17.20 -17.34 19.50
CA SER A 710 16.96 -16.66 18.22
C SER A 710 16.34 -17.59 17.18
N LYS A 711 16.83 -18.83 17.07
CA LYS A 711 16.31 -19.84 16.15
C LYS A 711 14.87 -20.24 16.50
N GLU A 712 14.54 -20.37 17.79
CA GLU A 712 13.17 -20.68 18.23
C GLU A 712 12.19 -19.54 17.96
N ILE A 713 12.65 -18.31 18.12
CA ILE A 713 11.84 -17.09 17.92
C ILE A 713 11.66 -16.77 16.42
N TYR A 714 12.75 -16.83 15.65
CA TYR A 714 12.78 -16.47 14.25
C TYR A 714 13.62 -17.48 13.44
N PRO A 715 13.05 -18.68 13.18
CA PRO A 715 13.72 -19.76 12.44
C PRO A 715 13.93 -19.44 10.96
N ASP A 716 13.33 -18.36 10.45
CA ASP A 716 13.38 -18.01 9.02
C ASP A 716 14.72 -17.43 8.57
N TYR A 717 15.68 -17.20 9.49
CA TYR A 717 16.93 -16.51 9.18
C TYR A 717 18.14 -17.44 9.07
N TRP A 718 18.65 -17.59 7.85
CA TRP A 718 19.74 -18.51 7.53
C TRP A 718 21.03 -18.27 8.33
N ARG A 719 21.37 -17.01 8.63
CA ARG A 719 22.65 -16.66 9.24
C ARG A 719 22.73 -17.10 10.70
N THR A 720 21.60 -17.19 11.41
CA THR A 720 21.54 -17.75 12.77
C THR A 720 22.08 -19.18 12.78
N TYR A 721 21.66 -20.01 11.81
CA TYR A 721 22.16 -21.37 11.66
C TYR A 721 23.66 -21.40 11.34
N ILE A 722 24.13 -20.52 10.46
CA ILE A 722 25.56 -20.48 10.08
C ILE A 722 26.45 -20.06 11.25
N VAL A 723 26.09 -19.00 11.97
CA VAL A 723 26.88 -18.53 13.13
C VAL A 723 26.93 -19.59 14.22
N LEU A 724 25.78 -20.19 14.56
CA LEU A 724 25.72 -21.26 15.56
C LEU A 724 26.49 -22.52 15.11
N SER A 725 26.43 -22.88 13.82
CA SER A 725 27.19 -23.99 13.25
C SER A 725 28.70 -23.76 13.32
N GLY A 726 29.16 -22.52 13.17
CA GLY A 726 30.55 -22.12 13.35
C GLY A 726 31.03 -22.34 14.78
N ILE A 727 30.21 -21.99 15.77
CA ILE A 727 30.52 -22.25 17.19
C ILE A 727 30.61 -23.76 17.45
N TYR A 728 29.64 -24.56 16.98
CA TYR A 728 29.72 -26.01 17.11
C TYR A 728 30.94 -26.63 16.43
N SER A 729 31.33 -26.09 15.26
CA SER A 729 32.56 -26.50 14.58
C SER A 729 33.80 -26.19 15.42
N SER A 730 33.88 -25.02 16.07
CA SER A 730 34.99 -24.66 16.96
C SER A 730 35.07 -25.56 18.22
N GLN A 731 33.94 -26.16 18.60
CA GLN A 731 33.82 -27.09 19.73
C GLN A 731 33.95 -28.57 19.30
N ASN A 732 34.28 -28.87 18.03
CA ASN A 732 34.32 -30.22 17.47
C ASN A 732 33.00 -31.02 17.58
N LYS A 733 31.85 -30.32 17.63
CA LYS A 733 30.51 -30.92 17.72
C LYS A 733 29.88 -31.13 16.34
N THR A 734 30.50 -31.95 15.50
CA THR A 734 30.10 -32.17 14.08
C THR A 734 28.66 -32.67 13.95
N ASP A 735 28.22 -33.61 14.79
CA ASP A 735 26.84 -34.12 14.73
C ASP A 735 25.78 -33.05 15.01
N GLN A 736 26.05 -32.14 15.95
CA GLN A 736 25.13 -31.05 16.28
C GLN A 736 25.09 -30.01 15.15
N LYS A 737 26.26 -29.71 14.57
CA LYS A 737 26.39 -28.84 13.40
C LYS A 737 25.56 -29.36 12.22
N ASP A 738 25.72 -30.64 11.85
CA ASP A 738 25.06 -31.19 10.67
C ASP A 738 23.54 -31.29 10.87
N LYS A 739 23.09 -31.67 12.07
CA LYS A 739 21.67 -31.65 12.44
C LYS A 739 21.07 -30.25 12.36
N LEU A 740 21.78 -29.24 12.87
CA LEU A 740 21.34 -27.84 12.84
C LEU A 740 21.19 -27.32 11.41
N LEU A 741 22.15 -27.62 10.53
CA LEU A 741 22.11 -27.16 9.14
C LEU A 741 20.99 -27.86 8.35
N ALA A 742 20.75 -29.15 8.58
CA ALA A 742 19.64 -29.88 8.00
C ALA A 742 18.27 -29.35 8.48
N GLU A 743 18.16 -28.98 9.75
CA GLU A 743 16.98 -28.31 10.31
C GLU A 743 16.71 -26.98 9.61
N GLY A 744 17.72 -26.12 9.46
CA GLY A 744 17.61 -24.84 8.77
C GLY A 744 17.22 -24.98 7.30
N GLU A 745 17.79 -25.96 6.60
CA GLU A 745 17.43 -26.27 5.20
C GLU A 745 15.96 -26.68 5.08
N SER A 746 15.51 -27.59 5.95
CA SER A 746 14.12 -28.06 5.99
C SER A 746 13.14 -26.93 6.27
N HIS A 747 13.46 -26.07 7.23
CA HIS A 747 12.62 -24.94 7.63
C HIS A 747 12.51 -23.88 6.52
N LEU A 748 13.64 -23.43 5.97
CA LEU A 748 13.66 -22.43 4.89
C LEU A 748 12.95 -22.92 3.63
N LYS A 749 13.09 -24.21 3.30
CA LYS A 749 12.36 -24.83 2.19
C LYS A 749 10.85 -24.78 2.43
N LYS A 750 10.39 -25.17 3.62
CA LYS A 750 8.98 -25.07 4.00
C LYS A 750 8.47 -23.63 3.92
N MET A 751 9.24 -22.65 4.40
CA MET A 751 8.88 -21.23 4.30
C MET A 751 8.75 -20.74 2.85
N LEU A 752 9.68 -21.12 1.98
CA LEU A 752 9.62 -20.80 0.56
C LEU A 752 8.43 -21.48 -0.15
N ASP A 753 8.04 -22.67 0.27
CA ASP A 753 6.88 -23.38 -0.28
C ASP A 753 5.56 -22.69 0.11
N PHE A 754 5.44 -22.19 1.35
CA PHE A 754 4.28 -21.41 1.80
C PHE A 754 4.26 -20.00 1.22
N ASN A 755 5.41 -19.34 1.07
CA ASN A 755 5.52 -18.01 0.50
C ASN A 755 6.44 -17.98 -0.74
N PRO A 756 5.98 -18.53 -1.88
CA PRO A 756 6.79 -18.70 -3.07
C PRO A 756 7.19 -17.38 -3.75
N HIS A 757 6.53 -16.27 -3.42
CA HIS A 757 6.79 -14.95 -4.01
C HIS A 757 7.76 -14.10 -3.17
N ASN A 758 8.15 -14.55 -1.99
CA ASN A 758 9.12 -13.84 -1.17
C ASN A 758 10.55 -14.19 -1.59
N HIS A 759 11.18 -13.31 -2.38
CA HIS A 759 12.54 -13.51 -2.90
C HIS A 759 13.60 -13.64 -1.80
N THR A 760 13.33 -13.09 -0.61
CA THR A 760 14.23 -13.14 0.56
C THR A 760 14.38 -14.58 1.06
N TYR A 761 13.31 -15.38 1.09
CA TYR A 761 13.42 -16.78 1.51
C TYR A 761 14.15 -17.65 0.48
N ALA A 762 13.96 -17.38 -0.81
CA ALA A 762 14.76 -18.01 -1.86
C ALA A 762 16.25 -17.66 -1.73
N GLN A 763 16.55 -16.39 -1.43
CA GLN A 763 17.92 -15.95 -1.13
C GLN A 763 18.48 -16.68 0.09
N TYR A 764 17.76 -16.72 1.20
CA TYR A 764 18.23 -17.32 2.45
C TYR A 764 18.53 -18.81 2.31
N LEU A 765 17.66 -19.55 1.62
CA LEU A 765 17.91 -20.96 1.33
C LEU A 765 19.16 -21.14 0.44
N GLY A 766 19.29 -20.31 -0.60
CA GLY A 766 20.47 -20.31 -1.46
C GLY A 766 21.77 -20.00 -0.72
N LEU A 767 21.77 -18.99 0.14
CA LEU A 767 22.92 -18.62 0.98
C LEU A 767 23.28 -19.71 1.97
N LEU A 768 22.29 -20.32 2.63
CA LEU A 768 22.51 -21.43 3.55
C LEU A 768 23.18 -22.61 2.84
N LEU A 769 22.69 -22.99 1.66
CA LEU A 769 23.25 -24.07 0.84
C LEU A 769 24.67 -23.74 0.35
N GLN A 770 24.90 -22.50 -0.08
CA GLN A 770 26.23 -22.04 -0.50
C GLN A 770 27.25 -22.18 0.64
N MET A 771 26.88 -21.77 1.86
CA MET A 771 27.74 -21.89 3.04
C MET A 771 27.96 -23.34 3.49
N GLN A 772 27.10 -24.28 3.07
CA GLN A 772 27.30 -25.73 3.27
C GLN A 772 28.20 -26.38 2.19
N ASN A 773 28.83 -25.59 1.32
CA ASN A 773 29.53 -26.05 0.12
C ASN A 773 28.62 -26.76 -0.91
N LYS A 774 27.29 -26.63 -0.80
CA LYS A 774 26.30 -27.16 -1.75
C LYS A 774 25.97 -26.11 -2.83
N GLY A 775 27.02 -25.61 -3.50
CA GLY A 775 26.89 -24.50 -4.46
C GLY A 775 25.94 -24.80 -5.64
N GLU A 776 25.93 -26.03 -6.17
CA GLU A 776 25.02 -26.40 -7.28
C GLU A 776 23.55 -26.39 -6.85
N ASP A 777 23.26 -26.88 -5.63
CA ASP A 777 21.89 -26.87 -5.08
C ASP A 777 21.43 -25.43 -4.76
N ALA A 778 22.36 -24.51 -4.47
CA ALA A 778 22.07 -23.11 -4.18
C ALA A 778 21.63 -22.30 -5.43
N ILE A 779 22.20 -22.61 -6.60
CA ILE A 779 21.96 -21.88 -7.86
C ILE A 779 20.47 -21.67 -8.17
N PRO A 780 19.59 -22.70 -8.22
CA PRO A 780 18.19 -22.49 -8.59
C PRO A 780 17.46 -21.53 -7.66
N HIS A 781 17.79 -21.53 -6.36
CA HIS A 781 17.19 -20.64 -5.37
C HIS A 781 17.69 -19.21 -5.50
N LEU A 782 19.00 -19.02 -5.70
CA LEU A 782 19.60 -17.71 -5.91
C LEU A 782 19.18 -17.08 -7.25
N VAL A 783 19.09 -17.88 -8.32
CA VAL A 783 18.56 -17.42 -9.63
C VAL A 783 17.10 -17.00 -9.48
N ARG A 784 16.28 -17.77 -8.75
CA ARG A 784 14.89 -17.41 -8.47
C ARG A 784 14.81 -16.08 -7.72
N SER A 785 15.60 -15.90 -6.67
CA SER A 785 15.67 -14.64 -5.92
C SER A 785 16.11 -13.47 -6.81
N TYR A 786 17.16 -13.63 -7.61
CA TYR A 786 17.66 -12.60 -8.52
C TYR A 786 16.64 -12.22 -9.59
N LYS A 787 15.91 -13.19 -10.15
CA LYS A 787 14.85 -12.92 -11.12
C LYS A 787 13.67 -12.14 -10.51
N MET A 788 13.35 -12.42 -9.24
CA MET A 788 12.28 -11.72 -8.50
C MET A 788 12.69 -10.31 -8.02
N SER A 789 14.00 -10.06 -7.91
CA SER A 789 14.54 -8.78 -7.50
C SER A 789 15.88 -8.54 -8.19
N PRO A 790 15.88 -8.06 -9.46
CA PRO A 790 17.11 -7.85 -10.24
C PRO A 790 18.10 -6.85 -9.63
N SER A 791 17.65 -5.99 -8.71
CA SER A 791 18.48 -5.07 -7.93
C SER A 791 19.14 -5.70 -6.70
N ASN A 792 18.87 -6.98 -6.42
CA ASN A 792 19.36 -7.66 -5.23
C ASN A 792 20.84 -8.04 -5.38
N ILE A 793 21.71 -7.16 -4.90
CA ILE A 793 23.17 -7.31 -4.96
C ILE A 793 23.69 -8.58 -4.28
N ILE A 794 23.01 -9.06 -3.23
CA ILE A 794 23.45 -10.24 -2.46
C ILE A 794 23.29 -11.49 -3.34
N SER A 795 22.13 -11.68 -3.97
CA SER A 795 21.89 -12.81 -4.87
C SER A 795 22.81 -12.76 -6.09
N TYR A 796 23.04 -11.57 -6.66
CA TYR A 796 23.98 -11.36 -7.75
C TYR A 796 25.40 -11.79 -7.38
N ARG A 797 25.95 -11.27 -6.27
CA ARG A 797 27.31 -11.58 -5.81
C ARG A 797 27.48 -13.05 -5.46
N SER A 798 26.49 -13.66 -4.82
CA SER A 798 26.52 -15.09 -4.48
C SER A 798 26.52 -15.97 -5.72
N LEU A 799 25.65 -15.71 -6.71
CA LEU A 799 25.67 -16.44 -7.98
C LEU A 799 26.99 -16.28 -8.72
N LEU A 800 27.49 -15.05 -8.80
CA LEU A 800 28.76 -14.75 -9.45
C LEU A 800 29.93 -15.51 -8.80
N SER A 801 29.98 -15.54 -7.46
CA SER A 801 30.96 -16.31 -6.69
C SER A 801 30.89 -17.81 -6.99
N ILE A 802 29.68 -18.38 -7.06
CA ILE A 802 29.48 -19.80 -7.40
C ILE A 802 29.93 -20.07 -8.84
N TYR A 803 29.51 -19.25 -9.80
CA TYR A 803 29.87 -19.45 -11.21
C TYR A 803 31.36 -19.35 -11.46
N ILE A 804 32.04 -18.36 -10.85
CA ILE A 804 33.49 -18.22 -10.96
C ILE A 804 34.21 -19.41 -10.31
N SER A 805 33.82 -19.80 -9.09
CA SER A 805 34.47 -20.92 -8.39
C SER A 805 34.28 -22.27 -9.09
N LYS A 806 33.19 -22.44 -9.84
CA LYS A 806 32.90 -23.63 -10.67
C LYS A 806 33.37 -23.50 -12.13
N ASN A 807 34.10 -22.43 -12.49
CA ASN A 807 34.57 -22.17 -13.85
C ASN A 807 33.45 -22.07 -14.92
N ARG A 808 32.24 -21.66 -14.53
CA ARG A 808 31.06 -21.41 -15.40
C ARG A 808 31.10 -19.97 -15.96
N ILE A 809 32.15 -19.66 -16.71
CA ILE A 809 32.47 -18.29 -17.15
C ILE A 809 31.39 -17.66 -18.02
N GLN A 810 30.76 -18.44 -18.90
CA GLN A 810 29.70 -17.92 -19.78
C GLN A 810 28.48 -17.45 -18.98
N GLU A 811 28.10 -18.20 -17.95
CA GLU A 811 26.99 -17.83 -17.07
C GLU A 811 27.33 -16.65 -16.18
N ALA A 812 28.58 -16.59 -15.68
CA ALA A 812 29.08 -15.41 -14.97
C ALA A 812 29.02 -14.16 -15.86
N ALA A 813 29.48 -14.24 -17.11
CA ALA A 813 29.44 -13.12 -18.05
C ALA A 813 27.99 -12.68 -18.34
N SER A 814 27.09 -13.62 -18.62
CA SER A 814 25.67 -13.33 -18.87
C SER A 814 24.98 -12.71 -17.65
N LEU A 815 25.29 -13.18 -16.44
CA LEU A 815 24.77 -12.60 -15.21
C LEU A 815 25.26 -11.16 -15.00
N VAL A 816 26.56 -10.90 -15.25
CA VAL A 816 27.15 -9.56 -15.15
C VAL A 816 26.54 -8.61 -16.18
N GLU A 817 26.31 -9.07 -17.42
CA GLU A 817 25.61 -8.31 -18.45
C GLU A 817 24.20 -7.91 -18.01
N SER A 818 23.42 -8.87 -17.51
CA SER A 818 22.07 -8.62 -16.99
C SER A 818 22.07 -7.66 -15.78
N TRP A 819 23.10 -7.72 -14.92
CA TRP A 819 23.24 -6.78 -13.82
C TRP A 819 23.51 -5.35 -14.31
N LEU A 820 24.38 -5.21 -15.31
CA LEU A 820 24.77 -3.93 -15.90
C LEU A 820 23.65 -3.27 -16.70
N GLU A 821 22.68 -4.03 -17.22
CA GLU A 821 21.45 -3.46 -17.82
C GLU A 821 20.69 -2.57 -16.83
N ASN A 822 20.64 -2.99 -15.56
CA ASN A 822 19.95 -2.27 -14.49
C ASN A 822 20.88 -1.35 -13.68
N ASN A 823 22.20 -1.59 -13.73
CA ASN A 823 23.22 -0.88 -12.95
C ASN A 823 24.39 -0.43 -13.85
N PRO A 824 24.15 0.45 -14.84
CA PRO A 824 25.14 0.77 -15.88
C PRO A 824 26.40 1.47 -15.33
N THR A 825 26.32 2.02 -14.11
CA THR A 825 27.42 2.73 -13.44
C THR A 825 28.24 1.85 -12.50
N ASP A 826 27.96 0.55 -12.41
CA ASP A 826 28.73 -0.36 -11.55
C ASP A 826 30.09 -0.71 -12.16
N GLN A 827 31.11 0.07 -11.77
CA GLN A 827 32.47 -0.06 -12.28
C GLN A 827 33.11 -1.42 -11.98
N PHE A 828 32.76 -2.06 -10.86
CA PHE A 828 33.28 -3.38 -10.52
C PHE A 828 32.81 -4.41 -11.54
N SER A 829 31.51 -4.41 -11.83
CA SER A 829 30.87 -5.31 -12.77
C SER A 829 31.33 -5.06 -14.21
N LEU A 830 31.52 -3.79 -14.61
CA LEU A 830 32.09 -3.43 -15.92
C LEU A 830 33.49 -4.01 -16.12
N ASN A 831 34.38 -3.82 -15.14
CA ASN A 831 35.75 -4.33 -15.20
C ASN A 831 35.77 -5.86 -15.21
N LEU A 832 34.90 -6.49 -14.41
CA LEU A 832 34.79 -7.94 -14.36
C LEU A 832 34.31 -8.53 -15.69
N LEU A 833 33.33 -7.91 -16.35
CA LEU A 833 32.84 -8.38 -17.65
C LEU A 833 33.95 -8.40 -18.71
N GLN A 834 34.81 -7.38 -18.71
CA GLN A 834 35.98 -7.33 -19.61
C GLN A 834 36.94 -8.49 -19.33
N GLN A 835 37.19 -8.81 -18.06
CA GLN A 835 38.05 -9.94 -17.66
C GLN A 835 37.43 -11.30 -18.06
N LEU A 836 36.11 -11.48 -17.88
CA LEU A 836 35.43 -12.72 -18.22
C LEU A 836 35.37 -12.97 -19.74
N ARG A 837 35.40 -11.90 -20.55
CA ARG A 837 35.40 -11.96 -22.03
C ARG A 837 36.80 -11.99 -22.64
N ALA A 838 37.86 -11.76 -21.86
CA ALA A 838 39.22 -11.80 -22.37
C ALA A 838 39.54 -13.22 -22.91
N PRO A 839 40.14 -13.35 -24.10
CA PRO A 839 40.54 -14.66 -24.61
C PRO A 839 41.56 -15.27 -23.65
N ARG A 840 41.22 -16.42 -23.06
CA ARG A 840 42.16 -17.17 -22.24
C ARG A 840 43.36 -17.54 -23.12
N PRO A 841 44.61 -17.31 -22.67
CA PRO A 841 45.76 -17.74 -23.44
C PRO A 841 45.66 -19.25 -23.65
N VAL A 842 45.67 -19.65 -24.92
CA VAL A 842 45.82 -21.06 -25.29
C VAL A 842 47.15 -21.49 -24.68
N SER A 843 47.11 -22.40 -23.70
CA SER A 843 48.30 -23.07 -23.22
C SER A 843 48.87 -23.85 -24.40
N THR A 844 49.84 -23.26 -25.09
CA THR A 844 50.79 -24.01 -25.88
C THR A 844 51.51 -24.93 -24.91
N PHE A 845 51.12 -26.20 -24.89
CA PHE A 845 52.00 -27.26 -24.42
C PHE A 845 53.33 -27.10 -25.17
N PRO A 846 54.47 -26.88 -24.49
CA PRO A 846 55.76 -27.14 -25.11
C PRO A 846 55.84 -28.66 -25.26
N GLY A 847 56.01 -29.14 -26.49
CA GLY A 847 55.91 -30.55 -26.82
C GLY A 847 56.82 -31.45 -25.98
N GLN A 848 56.26 -32.58 -25.56
CA GLN A 848 56.61 -33.92 -26.07
C GLN A 848 55.41 -34.85 -25.97
#